data_AF-A0A1Z5TVG0-F1
#
_entry.id   AF-A0A1Z5TVG0-F1
#
_cell.length_a   1.000
_cell.length_b   1.000
_cell.length_c   1.000
_cell.angle_alpha   90.00
_cell.angle_beta   90.00
_cell.angle_gamma   90.00
#
_symmetry.space_group_name_H-M   'P 1'
#
loop_
_entity.id
_entity.type
_entity.pdbx_description
1 polymer ?
#
loop_
_entity_poly.entity_id
_entity_poly.type
_entity_poly.pdbx_seq_one_letter_code
_entity_poly.pdbx_strand_id
1 'polypeptide(L)'
;MWGPYAASNGQWIAKNVLGGFFSAPIEALPEVSVSDVFFAHERGTFMGVYAFVLAGSNFFAPIICGFINDTLGYQWVFYIPAIFLAFAFVFLFFFLEETNYDRHALVEAKNDAPSPHETPEASPASEKTTVANETPDSSSAEVGTVLHRQKTYPQKLSLKDRRRPQRMPYRCMLSLRLLSWPVIFYAGFSYGSYLIWFNVLNGTASLILGGAPYNFSSSMVGLSYLSCLLGVIAAAVYTGYFSDWMALKLARRNNGIFEPEHRLWGFALPTLVLPASLILWGVGAAHGVHWFGLIVAMFGTAFCNTAGITLSVNYLVDSYHEISGDGMTTVMLIRNTMSFAIGYGITPTAATAALALASRTSAINILVGNDDGFGSAQMIEMVRLLRESGHNVVAVAPVDNQSGMGGRSVFSDLPELATASEYDIVPAGSPALGRAPFIDGVWYYNGTPAACAFVGLDYVLPNFANFTTPDLVVAGPNYGDNLGAFLYTLSGTAGYTYSSVGRGIPAIAFSGGNGEQRSYAWINETTESGYLDPATIQAQLAVDVVNTLVNNTNLGQPLLPQGYGLSVNTPYITSFSNDSCVSPPFIQTRLTGGAVTDIAAYNETSQTFHYEPIVPEGGINACINGDCSLPGETEVVEDSCFGSVSVFTVDYSAPLGEATTNIRQRLTPLVSFQDGGNDTDTGASATSSSSAAAGSTGTPAGGYGWGEKGSKHFGNGWGKGPQHGPPSKHHWNPRYVN
;
A
#
# COMPACT_ATOMS: atom_id res chain seq x y z
N MET A 1 19.11 -12.06 16.72
CA MET A 1 20.46 -11.90 16.11
C MET A 1 20.48 -11.04 14.85
N TRP A 2 19.78 -11.36 13.76
CA TRP A 2 19.87 -10.54 12.52
C TRP A 2 19.35 -9.09 12.67
N GLY A 3 18.28 -8.85 13.43
CA GLY A 3 17.61 -7.54 13.57
C GLY A 3 18.54 -6.30 13.68
N PRO A 4 19.48 -6.23 14.64
CA PRO A 4 20.41 -5.11 14.81
C PRO A 4 21.38 -4.85 13.65
N TYR A 5 21.52 -5.78 12.71
CA TYR A 5 22.44 -5.70 11.58
C TYR A 5 21.71 -5.51 10.23
N ALA A 6 20.39 -5.31 10.25
CA ALA A 6 19.62 -5.05 9.04
C ALA A 6 19.85 -3.60 8.59
N ALA A 7 20.65 -3.42 7.55
CA ALA A 7 21.03 -2.11 7.02
C ALA A 7 20.10 -1.62 5.88
N SER A 8 19.21 -2.47 5.37
CA SER A 8 18.24 -2.12 4.32
C SER A 8 16.84 -2.64 4.62
N ASN A 9 15.82 -1.98 4.06
CA ASN A 9 14.42 -2.39 4.21
C ASN A 9 14.20 -3.84 3.71
N GLY A 10 14.84 -4.23 2.60
CA GLY A 10 14.80 -5.62 2.11
C GLY A 10 15.33 -6.64 3.12
N GLN A 11 16.43 -6.33 3.81
CA GLN A 11 16.94 -7.18 4.89
C GLN A 11 15.97 -7.23 6.09
N TRP A 12 15.37 -6.10 6.47
CA TRP A 12 14.38 -6.04 7.55
C TRP A 12 13.13 -6.88 7.25
N ILE A 13 12.58 -6.75 6.04
CA ILE A 13 11.44 -7.55 5.56
C ILE A 13 11.79 -9.04 5.54
N ALA A 14 12.91 -9.42 4.92
CA ALA A 14 13.35 -10.82 4.87
C ALA A 14 13.56 -11.43 6.28
N LYS A 15 14.15 -10.66 7.20
CA LYS A 15 14.29 -11.02 8.62
C LYS A 15 12.94 -11.26 9.30
N ASN A 16 11.93 -10.43 9.01
CA ASN A 16 10.59 -10.59 9.57
C ASN A 16 9.83 -11.77 8.94
N VAL A 17 9.98 -12.02 7.63
CA VAL A 17 9.38 -13.16 6.93
C VAL A 17 9.92 -14.50 7.47
N LEU A 18 11.25 -14.65 7.56
CA LEU A 18 11.84 -15.85 8.16
C LEU A 18 11.49 -15.97 9.65
N GLY A 19 11.51 -14.85 10.39
CA GLY A 19 11.10 -14.82 11.79
C GLY A 19 9.67 -15.34 11.97
N GLY A 20 8.71 -14.85 11.19
CA GLY A 20 7.33 -15.28 11.21
C GLY A 20 7.16 -16.76 10.87
N PHE A 21 7.81 -17.23 9.80
CA PHE A 21 7.74 -18.63 9.38
C PHE A 21 8.22 -19.60 10.47
N PHE A 22 9.37 -19.33 11.10
CA PHE A 22 9.90 -20.19 12.16
C PHE A 22 9.22 -19.99 13.52
N SER A 23 8.57 -18.84 13.76
CA SER A 23 7.83 -18.58 15.01
C SER A 23 6.41 -19.15 14.99
N ALA A 24 5.77 -19.25 13.82
CA ALA A 24 4.37 -19.69 13.70
C ALA A 24 3.98 -20.97 14.48
N PRO A 25 4.83 -22.02 14.60
CA PRO A 25 4.50 -23.19 15.43
C PRO A 25 4.29 -22.88 16.92
N ILE A 26 4.89 -21.81 17.45
CA ILE A 26 4.79 -21.46 18.88
C ILE A 26 3.38 -21.02 19.30
N GLU A 27 2.57 -20.51 18.36
CA GLU A 27 1.18 -20.13 18.65
C GLU A 27 0.23 -21.34 18.71
N ALA A 28 0.51 -22.40 17.95
CA ALA A 28 -0.38 -23.55 17.81
C ALA A 28 -0.02 -24.73 18.73
N LEU A 29 1.27 -25.01 18.93
CA LEU A 29 1.71 -26.19 19.68
C LEU A 29 1.30 -26.19 21.16
N PRO A 30 1.39 -25.09 21.93
CA PRO A 30 1.03 -25.10 23.35
C PRO A 30 -0.44 -25.45 23.61
N GLU A 31 -1.36 -24.94 22.79
CA GLU A 31 -2.79 -25.22 22.89
C GLU A 31 -3.08 -26.71 22.64
N VAL A 32 -2.46 -27.29 21.60
CA VAL A 32 -2.55 -28.73 21.32
C VAL A 32 -1.97 -29.55 22.48
N SER A 33 -0.80 -29.18 23.01
CA SER A 33 -0.18 -29.87 24.15
C SER A 33 -1.03 -29.84 25.43
N VAL A 34 -1.68 -28.72 25.75
CA VAL A 34 -2.65 -28.66 26.87
C VAL A 34 -3.83 -29.59 26.62
N SER A 35 -4.28 -29.73 25.37
CA SER A 35 -5.37 -30.65 25.02
C SER A 35 -4.96 -32.14 25.09
N ASP A 36 -3.70 -32.47 24.82
CA ASP A 36 -3.15 -33.83 24.87
C ASP A 36 -2.91 -34.31 26.31
N VAL A 37 -2.38 -33.44 27.18
CA VAL A 37 -1.91 -33.78 28.53
C VAL A 37 -3.04 -33.81 29.56
N PHE A 38 -4.01 -32.90 29.48
CA PHE A 38 -5.03 -32.73 30.53
C PHE A 38 -6.40 -33.34 30.16
N PHE A 39 -7.06 -33.93 31.16
CA PHE A 39 -8.41 -34.49 31.00
C PHE A 39 -9.43 -33.39 30.71
N ALA A 40 -10.52 -33.73 30.01
CA ALA A 40 -11.50 -32.76 29.51
C ALA A 40 -12.09 -31.83 30.58
N HIS A 41 -12.26 -32.32 31.82
CA HIS A 41 -12.79 -31.54 32.95
C HIS A 41 -11.76 -30.59 33.59
N GLU A 42 -10.47 -30.82 33.38
CA GLU A 42 -9.37 -29.96 33.87
C GLU A 42 -8.87 -28.99 32.78
N ARG A 43 -9.06 -29.37 31.50
CA ARG A 43 -8.56 -28.66 30.31
C ARG A 43 -8.94 -27.18 30.30
N GLY A 44 -10.15 -26.81 30.73
CA GLY A 44 -10.59 -25.40 30.81
C GLY A 44 -9.70 -24.56 31.74
N THR A 45 -9.34 -25.09 32.91
CA THR A 45 -8.46 -24.42 33.88
C THR A 45 -7.06 -24.21 33.30
N PHE A 46 -6.47 -25.25 32.70
CA PHE A 46 -5.12 -25.15 32.14
C PHE A 46 -5.05 -24.31 30.85
N MET A 47 -6.11 -24.30 30.04
CA MET A 47 -6.27 -23.34 28.93
C MET A 47 -6.39 -21.90 29.45
N GLY A 48 -7.08 -21.67 30.56
CA GLY A 48 -7.13 -20.36 31.22
C GLY A 48 -5.76 -19.90 31.75
N VAL A 49 -4.97 -20.81 32.33
CA VAL A 49 -3.58 -20.53 32.75
C VAL A 49 -2.70 -20.20 31.54
N TYR A 50 -2.80 -20.97 30.45
CA TYR A 50 -2.09 -20.68 29.20
C TYR A 50 -2.47 -19.31 28.63
N ALA A 51 -3.77 -18.99 28.52
CA ALA A 51 -4.25 -17.71 28.02
C ALA A 51 -3.77 -16.53 28.88
N PHE A 52 -3.75 -16.69 30.21
CA PHE A 52 -3.18 -15.70 31.13
C PHE A 52 -1.68 -15.48 30.91
N VAL A 53 -0.89 -16.55 30.78
CA VAL A 53 0.56 -16.45 30.52
C VAL A 53 0.85 -15.84 29.14
N LEU A 54 0.09 -16.22 28.12
CA LEU A 54 0.21 -15.68 26.77
C LEU A 54 -0.09 -14.18 26.75
N ALA A 55 -1.25 -13.76 27.26
CA ALA A 55 -1.65 -12.35 27.30
C ALA A 55 -0.75 -11.51 28.23
N GLY A 56 -0.35 -12.07 29.37
CA GLY A 56 0.53 -11.41 30.34
C GLY A 56 1.95 -11.20 29.81
N SER A 57 2.53 -12.21 29.14
CA SER A 57 3.90 -12.11 28.62
C SER A 57 4.05 -11.02 27.55
N ASN A 58 3.05 -10.87 26.69
CA ASN A 58 2.99 -9.83 25.65
C ASN A 58 3.08 -8.40 26.20
N PHE A 59 2.52 -8.11 27.38
CA PHE A 59 2.62 -6.80 28.03
C PHE A 59 3.79 -6.70 29.02
N PHE A 60 4.29 -7.83 29.53
CA PHE A 60 5.46 -7.86 30.41
C PHE A 60 6.78 -7.60 29.65
N ALA A 61 6.90 -8.09 28.41
CA ALA A 61 8.11 -7.90 27.61
C ALA A 61 8.46 -6.41 27.35
N PRO A 62 7.52 -5.52 26.94
CA PRO A 62 7.77 -4.08 26.83
C PRO A 62 8.36 -3.42 28.09
N ILE A 63 7.98 -3.86 29.29
CA ILE A 63 8.52 -3.33 30.55
C ILE A 63 10.04 -3.54 30.60
N ILE A 64 10.49 -4.77 30.38
CA ILE A 64 11.92 -5.12 30.41
C ILE A 64 12.65 -4.45 29.23
N CYS A 65 12.07 -4.48 28.03
CA CYS A 65 12.66 -3.89 26.82
C CYS A 65 12.87 -2.37 26.96
N GLY A 66 11.98 -1.65 27.64
CA GLY A 66 12.13 -0.22 27.90
C GLY A 66 13.38 0.11 28.73
N PHE A 67 13.62 -0.63 29.81
CA PHE A 67 14.83 -0.47 30.63
C PHE A 67 16.11 -0.89 29.89
N ILE A 68 16.05 -1.96 29.08
CA ILE A 68 17.19 -2.38 28.24
C ILE A 68 17.53 -1.27 27.22
N ASN A 69 16.54 -0.67 26.57
CA ASN A 69 16.75 0.36 25.56
C ASN A 69 17.44 1.60 26.15
N ASP A 70 16.98 2.07 27.31
CA ASP A 70 17.56 3.26 27.97
C ASP A 70 18.96 3.02 28.56
N THR A 71 19.30 1.78 28.95
CA THR A 71 20.58 1.49 29.66
C THR A 71 21.66 0.87 28.79
N LEU A 72 21.29 0.05 27.80
CA LEU A 72 22.22 -0.71 26.95
C LEU A 72 22.06 -0.36 25.46
N GLY A 73 20.98 0.31 25.07
CA GLY A 73 20.66 0.66 23.69
C GLY A 73 19.84 -0.42 22.96
N TYR A 74 19.23 -0.01 21.85
CA TYR A 74 18.22 -0.80 21.14
C TYR A 74 18.72 -2.16 20.62
N GLN A 75 20.02 -2.33 20.33
CA GLN A 75 20.53 -3.61 19.84
C GLN A 75 20.35 -4.73 20.89
N TRP A 76 20.48 -4.40 22.17
CA TRP A 76 20.38 -5.37 23.27
C TRP A 76 18.95 -5.86 23.50
N VAL A 77 17.94 -5.10 23.05
CA VAL A 77 16.53 -5.54 22.98
C VAL A 77 16.38 -6.78 22.09
N PHE A 78 17.29 -7.01 21.13
CA PHE A 78 17.32 -8.23 20.32
C PHE A 78 18.26 -9.33 20.86
N TYR A 79 19.33 -8.96 21.59
CA TYR A 79 20.31 -9.92 22.08
C TYR A 79 19.85 -10.63 23.36
N ILE A 80 19.26 -9.92 24.31
CA ILE A 80 18.83 -10.50 25.59
C ILE A 80 17.74 -11.56 25.37
N PRO A 81 16.64 -11.31 24.62
CA PRO A 81 15.68 -12.36 24.28
C PRO A 81 16.28 -13.53 23.49
N ALA A 82 17.29 -13.29 22.64
CA ALA A 82 17.97 -14.38 21.93
C ALA A 82 18.76 -15.31 22.87
N ILE A 83 19.36 -14.78 23.94
CA ILE A 83 20.02 -15.58 24.99
C ILE A 83 18.98 -16.41 25.75
N PHE A 84 17.86 -15.81 26.15
CA PHE A 84 16.76 -16.53 26.80
C PHE A 84 16.18 -17.64 25.90
N LEU A 85 15.97 -17.36 24.61
CA LEU A 85 15.50 -18.37 23.65
C LEU A 85 16.53 -19.48 23.41
N ALA A 86 17.83 -19.19 23.41
CA ALA A 86 18.88 -20.21 23.31
C ALA A 86 18.89 -21.12 24.56
N PHE A 87 18.76 -20.55 25.76
CA PHE A 87 18.62 -21.34 26.99
C PHE A 87 17.33 -22.16 26.99
N ALA A 88 16.20 -21.57 26.61
CA ALA A 88 14.92 -22.26 26.52
C ALA A 88 14.95 -23.40 25.48
N PHE A 89 15.63 -23.23 24.35
CA PHE A 89 15.85 -24.29 23.37
C PHE A 89 16.61 -25.47 23.97
N VAL A 90 17.72 -25.21 24.66
CA VAL A 90 18.51 -26.26 25.36
C VAL A 90 17.68 -26.94 26.44
N PHE A 91 16.93 -26.18 27.24
CA PHE A 91 16.06 -26.71 28.28
C PHE A 91 14.95 -27.59 27.71
N LEU A 92 14.15 -27.08 26.75
CA LEU A 92 13.06 -27.85 26.14
C LEU A 92 13.60 -29.09 25.41
N PHE A 93 14.77 -29.03 24.77
CA PHE A 93 15.39 -30.20 24.14
C PHE A 93 15.66 -31.35 25.12
N PHE A 94 16.03 -31.05 26.38
CA PHE A 94 16.32 -32.08 27.39
C PHE A 94 15.13 -32.44 28.30
N PHE A 95 14.14 -31.55 28.45
CA PHE A 95 13.06 -31.68 29.44
C PHE A 95 11.63 -31.71 28.87
N LEU A 96 11.39 -31.28 27.62
CA LEU A 96 10.06 -31.38 27.01
C LEU A 96 9.89 -32.76 26.37
N GLU A 97 8.87 -33.50 26.79
CA GLU A 97 8.51 -34.78 26.19
C GLU A 97 7.47 -34.61 25.09
N GLU A 98 7.56 -35.42 24.04
CA GLU A 98 6.59 -35.48 22.94
C GLU A 98 5.19 -35.90 23.46
N THR A 99 4.19 -35.03 23.31
CA THR A 99 2.82 -35.24 23.80
C THR A 99 1.93 -35.99 22.81
N ASN A 100 2.30 -36.03 21.52
CA ASN A 100 1.45 -36.51 20.45
C ASN A 100 1.27 -38.04 20.46
N TYR A 101 0.15 -38.50 21.02
CA TYR A 101 -0.15 -39.91 21.29
C TYR A 101 -1.26 -40.49 20.39
N ASP A 102 -0.94 -41.57 19.67
CA ASP A 102 -1.90 -42.28 18.81
C ASP A 102 -2.87 -43.14 19.66
N ARG A 103 -4.05 -42.58 20.00
CA ARG A 103 -5.13 -43.29 20.69
C ARG A 103 -5.77 -44.34 19.77
N HIS A 104 -5.29 -45.58 19.81
CA HIS A 104 -6.02 -46.71 19.25
C HIS A 104 -7.33 -46.91 20.03
N ALA A 105 -8.47 -46.63 19.39
CA ALA A 105 -9.76 -47.01 19.92
C ALA A 105 -9.87 -48.55 19.89
N LEU A 106 -10.02 -49.17 21.06
CA LEU A 106 -10.33 -50.60 21.17
C LEU A 106 -11.80 -50.84 20.81
N VAL A 107 -12.08 -50.80 19.51
CA VAL A 107 -13.36 -51.23 18.92
C VAL A 107 -13.08 -52.29 17.87
N GLU A 108 -12.54 -53.43 18.31
CA GLU A 108 -12.59 -54.68 17.54
C GLU A 108 -13.77 -55.52 18.04
N ALA A 109 -14.85 -55.43 17.25
CA ALA A 109 -15.85 -56.44 16.99
C ALA A 109 -16.15 -57.48 18.10
N LYS A 110 -17.22 -57.22 18.86
CA LYS A 110 -18.03 -58.29 19.47
C LYS A 110 -19.46 -58.28 18.92
N ASN A 111 -19.57 -58.34 17.59
CA ASN A 111 -20.82 -58.46 16.84
C ASN A 111 -20.56 -59.16 15.50
N ASP A 112 -20.41 -60.49 15.55
CA ASP A 112 -20.66 -61.37 14.41
C ASP A 112 -21.50 -62.56 14.90
N ALA A 113 -22.57 -62.88 14.18
CA ALA A 113 -23.50 -63.96 14.45
C ALA A 113 -24.31 -64.28 13.18
N PRO A 114 -24.90 -65.49 13.03
CA PRO A 114 -24.51 -66.79 13.57
C PRO A 114 -24.50 -67.92 12.49
N SER A 115 -23.83 -69.05 12.74
CA SER A 115 -24.28 -70.39 12.29
C SER A 115 -23.44 -71.51 12.94
N PRO A 116 -24.00 -72.69 13.27
CA PRO A 116 -23.25 -73.81 13.85
C PRO A 116 -22.71 -74.76 12.76
N HIS A 117 -21.60 -75.47 13.03
CA HIS A 117 -21.43 -76.93 12.80
C HIS A 117 -20.03 -77.42 13.27
N GLU A 118 -20.02 -78.62 13.87
CA GLU A 118 -18.93 -79.61 13.96
C GLU A 118 -17.59 -79.32 14.71
N THR A 119 -17.56 -79.78 15.97
CA THR A 119 -16.66 -80.80 16.62
C THR A 119 -15.17 -81.02 16.21
N PRO A 120 -14.32 -81.54 17.13
CA PRO A 120 -13.00 -80.93 17.42
C PRO A 120 -11.79 -81.86 17.21
N GLU A 121 -10.56 -81.31 17.34
CA GLU A 121 -9.38 -82.15 17.62
C GLU A 121 -8.22 -81.45 18.37
N ALA A 122 -7.57 -82.23 19.26
CA ALA A 122 -6.21 -82.12 19.81
C ALA A 122 -5.75 -80.92 20.70
N SER A 123 -5.88 -81.11 22.02
CA SER A 123 -4.94 -80.65 23.08
C SER A 123 -3.56 -81.37 22.97
N PRO A 124 -2.53 -81.23 23.87
CA PRO A 124 -2.46 -80.52 25.17
C PRO A 124 -1.18 -79.66 25.41
N ALA A 125 -1.13 -78.81 26.44
CA ALA A 125 -0.44 -78.96 27.76
C ALA A 125 0.35 -77.65 28.02
N SER A 126 0.76 -77.16 29.20
CA SER A 126 0.60 -77.50 30.63
C SER A 126 0.89 -76.16 31.41
N GLU A 127 0.59 -75.90 32.68
CA GLU A 127 -0.05 -76.65 33.77
C GLU A 127 -0.50 -75.67 34.90
N LYS A 128 -1.35 -76.13 35.86
CA LYS A 128 -1.41 -75.81 37.34
C LYS A 128 -1.14 -74.38 37.90
N THR A 129 -1.68 -73.88 39.02
CA THR A 129 -2.82 -74.10 39.98
C THR A 129 -2.87 -72.77 40.79
N THR A 130 -3.98 -72.25 41.34
CA THR A 130 -4.67 -72.65 42.58
C THR A 130 -5.99 -71.88 42.77
N VAL A 131 -6.86 -72.41 43.65
CA VAL A 131 -8.28 -72.06 43.81
C VAL A 131 -8.56 -71.42 45.19
N ALA A 132 -9.44 -70.41 45.24
CA ALA A 132 -10.43 -70.08 46.31
C ALA A 132 -11.09 -68.72 45.97
N ASN A 133 -12.36 -68.65 45.56
CA ASN A 133 -13.61 -68.69 46.35
C ASN A 133 -13.93 -67.39 47.14
N GLU A 134 -14.80 -66.51 46.60
CA GLU A 134 -16.19 -66.29 47.06
C GLU A 134 -16.90 -65.18 46.23
N THR A 135 -18.22 -65.01 46.43
CA THR A 135 -19.18 -64.41 45.47
C THR A 135 -19.68 -62.98 45.86
N PRO A 136 -20.78 -62.43 45.32
CA PRO A 136 -20.76 -61.36 44.31
C PRO A 136 -21.32 -60.00 44.79
N ASP A 137 -20.99 -58.90 44.11
CA ASP A 137 -21.97 -57.98 43.47
C ASP A 137 -21.42 -56.60 43.05
N SER A 138 -22.13 -56.01 42.07
CA SER A 138 -22.25 -54.58 41.73
C SER A 138 -21.17 -53.85 40.90
N SER A 139 -21.66 -53.20 39.83
CA SER A 139 -21.07 -52.07 39.09
C SER A 139 -19.65 -52.16 38.52
N SER A 140 -19.58 -52.54 37.24
CA SER A 140 -18.89 -51.78 36.18
C SER A 140 -17.59 -51.05 36.56
N ALA A 141 -16.50 -51.80 36.70
CA ALA A 141 -15.14 -51.26 36.75
C ALA A 141 -14.15 -52.19 36.02
N GLU A 142 -14.29 -52.33 34.69
CA GLU A 142 -13.16 -52.76 33.86
C GLU A 142 -12.12 -51.63 33.84
N VAL A 143 -11.34 -51.52 34.93
CA VAL A 143 -10.09 -50.76 34.94
C VAL A 143 -9.07 -51.58 34.16
N GLY A 144 -9.20 -51.54 32.83
CA GLY A 144 -8.19 -52.01 31.91
C GLY A 144 -6.94 -51.14 32.08
N THR A 145 -6.02 -51.55 32.96
CA THR A 145 -4.73 -50.91 33.14
C THR A 145 -3.89 -51.14 31.88
N VAL A 146 -4.01 -50.23 30.91
CA VAL A 146 -3.19 -50.23 29.71
C VAL A 146 -1.73 -49.95 30.11
N LEU A 147 -0.98 -51.04 30.31
CA LEU A 147 0.47 -51.00 30.57
C LEU A 147 1.23 -50.54 29.33
N HIS A 148 1.15 -49.25 29.04
CA HIS A 148 1.96 -48.62 28.01
C HIS A 148 3.43 -48.59 28.44
N ARG A 149 4.29 -49.26 27.67
CA ARG A 149 5.73 -49.30 27.92
C ARG A 149 6.32 -47.89 27.70
N GLN A 150 6.67 -47.21 28.80
CA GLN A 150 7.33 -45.90 28.73
C GLN A 150 8.61 -45.97 27.88
N LYS A 151 8.78 -45.00 26.97
CA LYS A 151 10.02 -44.82 26.19
C LYS A 151 11.18 -44.53 27.15
N THR A 152 12.35 -45.12 26.93
CA THR A 152 13.57 -44.75 27.68
C THR A 152 14.03 -43.35 27.30
N TYR A 153 14.74 -42.63 28.19
CA TYR A 153 15.19 -41.25 27.92
C TYR A 153 15.85 -41.02 26.54
N PRO A 154 16.81 -41.85 26.07
CA PRO A 154 17.35 -41.69 24.70
C PRO A 154 16.35 -42.01 23.57
N GLN A 155 15.29 -42.78 23.83
CA GLN A 155 14.19 -42.98 22.89
C GLN A 155 13.20 -41.81 22.90
N LYS A 156 13.13 -41.02 23.98
CA LYS A 156 12.37 -39.75 24.04
C LYS A 156 13.09 -38.64 23.27
N LEU A 157 14.42 -38.58 23.36
CA LEU A 157 15.30 -37.65 22.62
C LEU A 157 15.47 -37.95 21.11
N SER A 158 14.81 -38.98 20.58
CA SER A 158 14.95 -39.35 19.16
C SER A 158 14.18 -38.40 18.23
N LEU A 159 14.91 -37.64 17.41
CA LEU A 159 14.35 -36.84 16.30
C LEU A 159 13.62 -37.66 15.22
N LYS A 160 13.70 -39.01 15.28
CA LYS A 160 12.98 -39.92 14.39
C LYS A 160 11.88 -40.62 15.17
N ASP A 161 10.63 -40.21 14.94
CA ASP A 161 9.41 -40.94 15.36
C ASP A 161 8.95 -41.91 14.26
N ARG A 162 7.91 -42.70 14.54
CA ARG A 162 7.26 -43.60 13.56
C ARG A 162 6.65 -42.81 12.40
N ARG A 163 6.67 -43.39 11.19
CA ARG A 163 6.00 -42.80 10.02
C ARG A 163 4.49 -42.79 10.22
N ARG A 164 3.92 -41.62 10.45
CA ARG A 164 2.46 -41.37 10.43
C ARG A 164 2.02 -40.96 9.01
N PRO A 165 0.78 -41.25 8.58
CA PRO A 165 0.30 -40.84 7.25
C PRO A 165 0.29 -39.30 7.11
N GLN A 166 0.73 -38.78 5.98
CA GLN A 166 0.84 -37.33 5.72
C GLN A 166 -0.55 -36.69 5.53
N ARG A 167 -1.25 -36.40 6.64
CA ARG A 167 -2.57 -35.74 6.65
C ARG A 167 -2.51 -34.22 6.50
N MET A 168 -1.32 -33.62 6.39
CA MET A 168 -1.13 -32.16 6.30
C MET A 168 -1.93 -31.45 5.17
N PRO A 169 -1.90 -31.88 3.90
CA PRO A 169 -2.68 -31.22 2.84
C PRO A 169 -4.20 -31.36 3.08
N TYR A 170 -4.65 -32.48 3.64
CA TYR A 170 -6.04 -32.68 4.04
C TYR A 170 -6.45 -31.73 5.18
N ARG A 171 -5.64 -31.60 6.24
CA ARG A 171 -5.90 -30.69 7.36
C ARG A 171 -5.88 -29.21 6.94
N CYS A 172 -4.97 -28.83 6.04
CA CYS A 172 -4.95 -27.49 5.45
C CYS A 172 -6.25 -27.20 4.68
N MET A 173 -6.68 -28.12 3.81
CA MET A 173 -7.96 -28.01 3.10
C MET A 173 -9.17 -28.02 4.03
N LEU A 174 -9.11 -28.76 5.15
CA LEU A 174 -10.15 -28.77 6.17
C LEU A 174 -10.26 -27.41 6.88
N SER A 175 -9.13 -26.81 7.30
CA SER A 175 -9.10 -25.48 7.92
C SER A 175 -9.72 -24.42 6.99
N LEU A 176 -9.45 -24.50 5.67
CA LEU A 176 -10.07 -23.62 4.68
C LEU A 176 -11.59 -23.83 4.53
N ARG A 177 -12.09 -25.07 4.68
CA ARG A 177 -13.54 -25.37 4.66
C ARG A 177 -14.26 -24.90 5.92
N LEU A 178 -13.58 -24.96 7.07
CA LEU A 178 -14.11 -24.48 8.35
C LEU A 178 -14.29 -22.95 8.39
N LEU A 179 -13.64 -22.18 7.49
CA LEU A 179 -13.92 -20.75 7.30
C LEU A 179 -15.38 -20.48 6.93
N SER A 180 -16.05 -21.41 6.26
CA SER A 180 -17.47 -21.28 5.88
C SER A 180 -18.43 -21.56 7.03
N TRP A 181 -17.95 -21.97 8.21
CA TRP A 181 -18.80 -22.29 9.37
C TRP A 181 -19.01 -21.04 10.22
N PRO A 182 -20.25 -20.52 10.36
CA PRO A 182 -20.49 -19.18 10.92
C PRO A 182 -19.97 -18.99 12.34
N VAL A 183 -20.06 -20.01 13.20
CA VAL A 183 -19.58 -19.95 14.59
C VAL A 183 -18.05 -19.91 14.67
N ILE A 184 -17.35 -20.66 13.82
CA ILE A 184 -15.87 -20.64 13.74
C ILE A 184 -15.40 -19.30 13.18
N PHE A 185 -16.08 -18.80 12.13
CA PHE A 185 -15.81 -17.49 11.55
C PHE A 185 -16.02 -16.36 12.58
N TYR A 186 -17.14 -16.39 13.31
CA TYR A 186 -17.43 -15.43 14.37
C TYR A 186 -16.41 -15.47 15.50
N ALA A 187 -16.03 -16.66 15.99
CA ALA A 187 -14.99 -16.80 17.01
C ALA A 187 -13.64 -16.23 16.53
N GLY A 188 -13.27 -16.49 15.27
CA GLY A 188 -12.06 -15.94 14.65
C GLY A 188 -12.09 -14.43 14.48
N PHE A 189 -13.21 -13.89 14.00
CA PHE A 189 -13.42 -12.45 13.82
C PHE A 189 -13.43 -11.72 15.17
N SER A 190 -14.13 -12.28 16.16
CA SER A 190 -14.16 -11.76 17.53
C SER A 190 -12.76 -11.72 18.12
N TYR A 191 -12.02 -12.84 18.12
CA TYR A 191 -10.62 -12.89 18.56
C TYR A 191 -9.78 -11.82 17.85
N GLY A 192 -9.82 -11.81 16.51
CA GLY A 192 -9.05 -10.88 15.67
C GLY A 192 -9.35 -9.42 15.98
N SER A 193 -10.60 -9.06 16.25
CA SER A 193 -11.01 -7.70 16.58
C SER A 193 -10.35 -7.19 17.87
N TYR A 194 -10.24 -8.03 18.91
CA TYR A 194 -9.56 -7.68 20.16
C TYR A 194 -8.03 -7.59 19.96
N LEU A 195 -7.46 -8.53 19.22
CA LEU A 195 -6.01 -8.59 18.94
C LEU A 195 -5.54 -7.39 18.09
N ILE A 196 -6.37 -6.89 17.17
CA ILE A 196 -6.11 -5.66 16.41
C ILE A 196 -5.85 -4.48 17.35
N TRP A 197 -6.71 -4.24 18.33
CA TRP A 197 -6.60 -3.07 19.20
C TRP A 197 -5.41 -3.17 20.16
N PHE A 198 -5.04 -4.40 20.56
CA PHE A 198 -3.75 -4.66 21.19
C PHE A 198 -2.57 -4.27 20.30
N ASN A 199 -2.60 -4.58 19.00
CA ASN A 199 -1.54 -4.18 18.06
C ASN A 199 -1.50 -2.66 17.84
N VAL A 200 -2.66 -1.98 17.74
CA VAL A 200 -2.76 -0.50 17.67
C VAL A 200 -2.10 0.14 18.88
N LEU A 201 -2.45 -0.31 20.08
CA LEU A 201 -1.87 0.20 21.33
C LEU A 201 -0.34 0.00 21.35
N ASN A 202 0.15 -1.21 21.04
CA ASN A 202 1.59 -1.47 21.06
C ASN A 202 2.37 -0.67 20.00
N GLY A 203 1.85 -0.55 18.79
CA GLY A 203 2.48 0.21 17.71
C GLY A 203 2.51 1.72 17.96
N THR A 204 1.53 2.25 18.70
CA THR A 204 1.41 3.70 18.96
C THR A 204 1.93 4.15 20.32
N ALA A 205 2.08 3.26 21.32
CA ALA A 205 2.47 3.66 22.68
C ALA A 205 3.80 4.44 22.75
N SER A 206 4.85 3.99 22.04
CA SER A 206 6.13 4.70 22.04
C SER A 206 6.07 6.05 21.31
N LEU A 207 5.23 6.17 20.28
CA LEU A 207 5.04 7.42 19.54
C LEU A 207 4.23 8.43 20.36
N ILE A 208 3.13 7.99 20.97
CA ILE A 208 2.23 8.84 21.76
C ILE A 208 2.89 9.27 23.07
N LEU A 209 3.40 8.33 23.86
CA LEU A 209 3.95 8.64 25.19
C LEU A 209 5.37 9.22 25.11
N GLY A 210 6.16 8.84 24.11
CA GLY A 210 7.50 9.40 23.88
C GLY A 210 7.48 10.79 23.24
N GLY A 211 6.43 11.13 22.50
CA GLY A 211 6.24 12.46 21.90
C GLY A 211 5.72 13.51 22.89
N ALA A 212 5.74 14.77 22.43
CA ALA A 212 5.07 15.86 23.14
C ALA A 212 3.55 15.63 23.16
N PRO A 213 2.83 15.92 24.27
CA PRO A 213 3.30 16.66 25.45
C PRO A 213 3.91 15.79 26.58
N TYR A 214 3.98 14.46 26.43
CA TYR A 214 4.30 13.55 27.54
C TYR A 214 5.80 13.30 27.73
N ASN A 215 6.56 13.18 26.62
CA ASN A 215 8.02 13.06 26.61
C ASN A 215 8.58 11.96 27.55
N PHE A 216 7.92 10.80 27.62
CA PHE A 216 8.38 9.66 28.42
C PHE A 216 9.63 9.01 27.80
N SER A 217 10.64 8.73 28.62
CA SER A 217 11.77 7.88 28.25
C SER A 217 11.31 6.46 27.92
N SER A 218 12.12 5.66 27.22
CA SER A 218 11.73 4.29 26.84
C SER A 218 11.43 3.40 28.06
N SER A 219 12.10 3.63 29.19
CA SER A 219 11.80 2.99 30.48
C SER A 219 10.44 3.42 31.04
N MET A 220 10.05 4.69 30.93
CA MET A 220 8.73 5.17 31.36
C MET A 220 7.60 4.70 30.43
N VAL A 221 7.84 4.66 29.12
CA VAL A 221 6.94 3.99 28.16
C VAL A 221 6.83 2.50 28.50
N GLY A 222 7.94 1.81 28.75
CA GLY A 222 7.94 0.42 29.20
C GLY A 222 7.13 0.22 30.48
N LEU A 223 7.32 1.08 31.50
CA LEU A 223 6.61 1.01 32.78
C LEU A 223 5.09 1.23 32.64
N SER A 224 4.63 2.00 31.64
CA SER A 224 3.20 2.20 31.38
C SER A 224 2.44 0.89 31.16
N TYR A 225 3.09 -0.13 30.59
CA TYR A 225 2.53 -1.48 30.37
C TYR A 225 2.25 -2.27 31.66
N LEU A 226 2.71 -1.82 32.83
CA LEU A 226 2.27 -2.38 34.11
C LEU A 226 0.75 -2.25 34.28
N SER A 227 0.14 -1.20 33.73
CA SER A 227 -1.32 -1.03 33.69
C SER A 227 -1.99 -2.10 32.83
N CYS A 228 -1.39 -2.47 31.69
CA CYS A 228 -1.87 -3.55 30.85
C CYS A 228 -1.82 -4.89 31.60
N LEU A 229 -0.74 -5.17 32.33
CA LEU A 229 -0.61 -6.39 33.13
C LEU A 229 -1.69 -6.49 34.22
N LEU A 230 -2.02 -5.39 34.89
CA LEU A 230 -3.15 -5.33 35.82
C LEU A 230 -4.49 -5.56 35.11
N GLY A 231 -4.65 -5.07 33.88
CA GLY A 231 -5.81 -5.33 33.02
C GLY A 231 -5.96 -6.81 32.66
N VAL A 232 -4.86 -7.50 32.31
CA VAL A 232 -4.81 -8.95 32.07
C VAL A 232 -5.26 -9.73 33.31
N ILE A 233 -4.74 -9.38 34.49
CA ILE A 233 -5.09 -10.04 35.77
C ILE A 233 -6.58 -9.87 36.06
N ALA A 234 -7.12 -8.65 35.93
CA ALA A 234 -8.54 -8.37 36.12
C ALA A 234 -9.41 -9.14 35.11
N ALA A 235 -8.97 -9.26 33.85
CA ALA A 235 -9.67 -10.01 32.82
C ALA A 235 -9.66 -11.52 33.06
N ALA A 236 -8.54 -12.09 33.52
CA ALA A 236 -8.46 -13.50 33.88
C ALA A 236 -9.41 -13.87 35.03
N VAL A 237 -9.52 -13.01 36.05
CA VAL A 237 -10.52 -13.18 37.13
C VAL A 237 -11.95 -13.04 36.59
N TYR A 238 -12.20 -12.08 35.69
CA TYR A 238 -13.50 -11.89 35.05
C TYR A 238 -13.93 -13.10 34.21
N THR A 239 -13.07 -13.60 33.32
CA THR A 239 -13.41 -14.74 32.45
C THR A 239 -13.39 -16.07 33.19
N GLY A 240 -12.50 -16.26 34.16
CA GLY A 240 -12.41 -17.51 34.93
C GLY A 240 -13.51 -17.68 35.98
N TYR A 241 -13.99 -16.60 36.62
CA TYR A 241 -14.99 -16.70 37.68
C TYR A 241 -16.35 -16.14 37.28
N PHE A 242 -16.41 -14.88 36.80
CA PHE A 242 -17.69 -14.22 36.53
C PHE A 242 -18.39 -14.80 35.28
N SER A 243 -17.66 -15.05 34.20
CA SER A 243 -18.24 -15.62 32.97
C SER A 243 -18.83 -17.01 33.22
N ASP A 244 -18.10 -17.89 33.90
CA ASP A 244 -18.57 -19.26 34.18
C ASP A 244 -19.71 -19.27 35.21
N TRP A 245 -19.66 -18.42 36.25
CA TRP A 245 -20.80 -18.21 37.15
C TRP A 245 -22.06 -17.76 36.39
N MET A 246 -21.91 -16.82 35.45
CA MET A 246 -23.02 -16.31 34.66
C MET A 246 -23.59 -17.38 33.73
N ALA A 247 -22.73 -18.14 33.04
CA ALA A 247 -23.15 -19.23 32.16
C ALA A 247 -23.87 -20.35 32.95
N LEU A 248 -23.36 -20.74 34.12
CA LEU A 248 -24.02 -21.68 35.03
C LEU A 248 -25.36 -21.14 35.56
N LYS A 249 -25.46 -19.84 35.86
CA LYS A 249 -26.70 -19.20 36.30
C LYS A 249 -27.76 -19.17 35.19
N LEU A 250 -27.35 -18.93 33.94
CA LEU A 250 -28.21 -19.00 32.77
C LEU A 250 -28.66 -20.46 32.50
N ALA A 251 -27.74 -21.43 32.55
CA ALA A 251 -28.09 -22.85 32.42
C ALA A 251 -29.08 -23.31 33.50
N ARG A 252 -28.89 -22.94 34.78
CA ARG A 252 -29.86 -23.21 35.85
C ARG A 252 -31.23 -22.56 35.62
N ARG A 253 -31.27 -21.39 34.96
CA ARG A 253 -32.52 -20.74 34.55
C ARG A 253 -33.15 -21.41 33.33
N ASN A 254 -32.36 -22.06 32.46
CA ASN A 254 -32.78 -22.86 31.32
C ASN A 254 -32.95 -24.35 31.69
N ASN A 255 -33.59 -24.64 32.83
CA ASN A 255 -33.87 -25.99 33.34
C ASN A 255 -32.65 -26.94 33.46
N GLY A 256 -31.44 -26.40 33.59
CA GLY A 256 -30.19 -27.16 33.67
C GLY A 256 -29.52 -27.41 32.31
N ILE A 257 -30.10 -26.96 31.20
CA ILE A 257 -29.53 -27.10 29.85
C ILE A 257 -28.47 -26.02 29.65
N PHE A 258 -27.24 -26.44 29.33
CA PHE A 258 -26.15 -25.55 28.97
C PHE A 258 -26.10 -25.35 27.45
N GLU A 259 -26.29 -24.11 27.00
CA GLU A 259 -26.14 -23.68 25.61
C GLU A 259 -24.85 -22.83 25.51
N PRO A 260 -23.96 -23.06 24.51
CA PRO A 260 -22.73 -22.28 24.32
C PRO A 260 -22.97 -20.76 24.23
N GLU A 261 -24.12 -20.36 23.69
CA GLU A 261 -24.60 -18.98 23.54
C GLU A 261 -24.70 -18.24 24.88
N HIS A 262 -24.82 -18.95 26.01
CA HIS A 262 -24.75 -18.35 27.34
C HIS A 262 -23.43 -17.59 27.58
N ARG A 263 -22.32 -17.98 26.93
CA ARG A 263 -21.04 -17.26 27.00
C ARG A 263 -21.06 -15.91 26.28
N LEU A 264 -21.95 -15.70 25.30
CA LEU A 264 -21.99 -14.45 24.53
C LEU A 264 -22.31 -13.24 25.42
N TRP A 265 -23.05 -13.44 26.52
CA TRP A 265 -23.28 -12.41 27.54
C TRP A 265 -21.99 -11.90 28.21
N GLY A 266 -20.91 -12.70 28.21
CA GLY A 266 -19.59 -12.29 28.71
C GLY A 266 -18.95 -11.16 27.90
N PHE A 267 -19.33 -10.98 26.64
CA PHE A 267 -18.83 -9.88 25.80
C PHE A 267 -19.50 -8.54 26.09
N ALA A 268 -20.60 -8.49 26.85
CA ALA A 268 -21.34 -7.25 27.10
C ALA A 268 -20.49 -6.17 27.78
N LEU A 269 -19.62 -6.54 28.74
CA LEU A 269 -18.71 -5.61 29.40
C LEU A 269 -17.54 -5.18 28.46
N PRO A 270 -16.78 -6.08 27.81
CA PRO A 270 -15.79 -5.71 26.81
C PRO A 270 -16.33 -4.81 25.68
N THR A 271 -17.56 -5.01 25.23
CA THR A 271 -18.20 -4.23 24.15
C THR A 271 -18.38 -2.75 24.52
N LEU A 272 -18.52 -2.43 25.81
CA LEU A 272 -18.62 -1.04 26.30
C LEU A 272 -17.25 -0.47 26.69
N VAL A 273 -16.41 -1.27 27.36
CA VAL A 273 -15.11 -0.82 27.88
C VAL A 273 -14.09 -0.58 26.77
N LEU A 274 -14.09 -1.39 25.71
CA LEU A 274 -13.12 -1.26 24.62
C LEU A 274 -13.28 0.06 23.84
N PRO A 275 -14.46 0.46 23.31
CA PRO A 275 -14.62 1.74 22.63
C PRO A 275 -14.29 2.93 23.53
N ALA A 276 -14.70 2.89 24.81
CA ALA A 276 -14.37 3.95 25.78
C ALA A 276 -12.85 4.08 26.00
N SER A 277 -12.15 2.95 26.10
CA SER A 277 -10.68 2.92 26.24
C SER A 277 -9.99 3.45 24.97
N LEU A 278 -10.47 3.07 23.78
CA LEU A 278 -9.90 3.51 22.51
C LEU A 278 -10.12 5.01 22.24
N ILE A 279 -11.29 5.54 22.58
CA ILE A 279 -11.56 6.99 22.51
C ILE A 279 -10.62 7.74 23.46
N LEU A 280 -10.45 7.25 24.69
CA LEU A 280 -9.55 7.86 25.67
C LEU A 280 -8.07 7.76 25.26
N TRP A 281 -7.66 6.67 24.59
CA TRP A 281 -6.31 6.52 24.02
C TRP A 281 -6.07 7.49 22.85
N GLY A 282 -6.91 7.44 21.81
CA GLY A 282 -6.72 8.22 20.59
C GLY A 282 -7.09 9.70 20.72
N VAL A 283 -8.35 9.99 21.06
CA VAL A 283 -8.84 11.38 21.17
C VAL A 283 -8.24 12.07 22.39
N GLY A 284 -8.02 11.34 23.48
CA GLY A 284 -7.33 11.86 24.66
C GLY A 284 -5.87 12.23 24.39
N ALA A 285 -5.12 11.39 23.66
CA ALA A 285 -3.76 11.73 23.24
C ALA A 285 -3.74 12.97 22.35
N ALA A 286 -4.63 13.05 21.36
CA ALA A 286 -4.74 14.19 20.44
C ALA A 286 -5.05 15.54 21.14
N HIS A 287 -5.75 15.51 22.28
CA HIS A 287 -6.05 16.70 23.10
C HIS A 287 -5.08 16.90 24.27
N GLY A 288 -4.01 16.10 24.39
CA GLY A 288 -3.01 16.24 25.45
C GLY A 288 -3.55 16.04 26.86
N VAL A 289 -4.55 15.16 27.06
CA VAL A 289 -5.11 14.89 28.39
C VAL A 289 -4.05 14.37 29.36
N HIS A 290 -4.19 14.60 30.67
CA HIS A 290 -3.20 14.14 31.65
C HIS A 290 -2.86 12.65 31.49
N TRP A 291 -1.56 12.30 31.43
CA TRP A 291 -1.02 10.98 31.08
C TRP A 291 -1.72 9.80 31.77
N PHE A 292 -2.15 9.98 33.03
CA PHE A 292 -2.91 8.98 33.78
C PHE A 292 -4.17 8.48 33.05
N GLY A 293 -4.86 9.34 32.28
CA GLY A 293 -5.99 8.93 31.44
C GLY A 293 -5.59 7.92 30.37
N LEU A 294 -4.42 8.09 29.75
CA LEU A 294 -3.87 7.12 28.79
C LEU A 294 -3.51 5.80 29.48
N ILE A 295 -3.00 5.84 30.72
CA ILE A 295 -2.73 4.62 31.52
C ILE A 295 -4.04 3.87 31.86
N VAL A 296 -5.13 4.58 32.15
CA VAL A 296 -6.46 3.96 32.33
C VAL A 296 -6.98 3.35 31.03
N ALA A 297 -6.76 4.00 29.88
CA ALA A 297 -7.07 3.44 28.57
C ALA A 297 -6.24 2.18 28.24
N MET A 298 -4.96 2.15 28.63
CA MET A 298 -4.08 0.99 28.48
C MET A 298 -4.56 -0.21 29.32
N PHE A 299 -4.97 0.03 30.58
CA PHE A 299 -5.61 -0.98 31.42
C PHE A 299 -6.90 -1.54 30.79
N GLY A 300 -7.81 -0.65 30.37
CA GLY A 300 -9.10 -1.05 29.80
C GLY A 300 -8.97 -1.82 28.49
N THR A 301 -8.05 -1.40 27.62
CA THR A 301 -7.74 -2.09 26.35
C THR A 301 -7.14 -3.47 26.61
N ALA A 302 -6.21 -3.61 27.55
CA ALA A 302 -5.60 -4.90 27.91
C ALA A 302 -6.58 -5.87 28.58
N PHE A 303 -7.49 -5.34 29.42
CA PHE A 303 -8.61 -6.09 29.98
C PHE A 303 -9.50 -6.64 28.87
N CYS A 304 -9.95 -5.79 27.95
CA CYS A 304 -10.79 -6.19 26.83
C CYS A 304 -10.10 -7.19 25.90
N ASN A 305 -8.82 -7.00 25.61
CA ASN A 305 -8.02 -7.93 24.80
C ASN A 305 -8.04 -9.35 25.39
N THR A 306 -7.64 -9.48 26.66
CA THR A 306 -7.55 -10.77 27.36
C THR A 306 -8.92 -11.41 27.52
N ALA A 307 -9.95 -10.64 27.90
CA ALA A 307 -11.30 -11.13 28.09
C ALA A 307 -11.93 -11.60 26.78
N GLY A 308 -11.84 -10.78 25.72
CA GLY A 308 -12.40 -11.08 24.41
C GLY A 308 -11.75 -12.31 23.75
N ILE A 309 -10.42 -12.43 23.85
CA ILE A 309 -9.67 -13.62 23.40
C ILE A 309 -10.18 -14.88 24.09
N THR A 310 -10.20 -14.87 25.43
CA THR A 310 -10.56 -16.06 26.23
C THR A 310 -12.02 -16.46 26.00
N LEU A 311 -12.94 -15.50 25.92
CA LEU A 311 -14.35 -15.75 25.62
C LEU A 311 -14.57 -16.31 24.20
N SER A 312 -13.81 -15.86 23.21
CA SER A 312 -13.92 -16.33 21.82
C SER A 312 -13.46 -17.78 21.68
N VAL A 313 -12.36 -18.15 22.33
CA VAL A 313 -11.86 -19.53 22.38
C VAL A 313 -12.84 -20.44 23.13
N ASN A 314 -13.32 -20.02 24.31
CA ASN A 314 -14.27 -20.81 25.09
C ASN A 314 -15.61 -21.03 24.35
N TYR A 315 -16.08 -20.03 23.58
CA TYR A 315 -17.26 -20.20 22.73
C TYR A 315 -17.03 -21.23 21.61
N LEU A 316 -15.88 -21.16 20.90
CA LEU A 316 -15.51 -22.16 19.89
C LEU A 316 -15.46 -23.59 20.46
N VAL A 317 -14.78 -23.77 21.61
CA VAL A 317 -14.58 -25.09 22.23
C VAL A 317 -15.88 -25.69 22.73
N ASP A 318 -16.79 -24.88 23.28
CA ASP A 318 -18.08 -25.37 23.77
C ASP A 318 -19.09 -25.63 22.64
N SER A 319 -19.04 -24.86 21.53
CA SER A 319 -19.86 -25.13 20.34
C SER A 319 -19.38 -26.36 19.54
N TYR A 320 -18.07 -26.61 19.48
CA TYR A 320 -17.48 -27.64 18.61
C TYR A 320 -16.36 -28.44 19.28
N HIS A 321 -16.66 -29.10 20.40
CA HIS A 321 -15.67 -29.82 21.21
C HIS A 321 -14.83 -30.85 20.41
N GLU A 322 -15.48 -31.65 19.56
CA GLU A 322 -14.82 -32.75 18.81
C GLU A 322 -13.82 -32.28 17.75
N ILE A 323 -14.08 -31.13 17.12
CA ILE A 323 -13.22 -30.53 16.09
C ILE A 323 -12.46 -29.31 16.61
N SER A 324 -12.46 -29.07 17.92
CA SER A 324 -11.91 -27.86 18.55
C SER A 324 -10.48 -27.54 18.11
N GLY A 325 -9.63 -28.56 17.92
CA GLY A 325 -8.28 -28.38 17.38
C GLY A 325 -8.23 -27.83 15.94
N ASP A 326 -8.94 -28.46 14.99
CA ASP A 326 -8.99 -28.00 13.59
C ASP A 326 -9.80 -26.68 13.44
N GLY A 327 -10.78 -26.44 14.32
CA GLY A 327 -11.49 -25.16 14.41
C GLY A 327 -10.58 -24.03 14.91
N MET A 328 -9.70 -24.31 15.87
CA MET A 328 -8.77 -23.33 16.42
C MET A 328 -7.69 -22.92 15.41
N THR A 329 -7.19 -23.83 14.56
CA THR A 329 -6.28 -23.44 13.45
C THR A 329 -6.95 -22.47 12.47
N THR A 330 -8.26 -22.61 12.26
CA THR A 330 -9.06 -21.70 11.43
C THR A 330 -9.25 -20.34 12.11
N VAL A 331 -9.50 -20.30 13.41
CA VAL A 331 -9.52 -19.07 14.24
C VAL A 331 -8.18 -18.34 14.19
N MET A 332 -7.06 -19.06 14.27
CA MET A 332 -5.71 -18.49 14.12
C MET A 332 -5.49 -17.88 12.74
N LEU A 333 -5.95 -18.54 11.67
CA LEU A 333 -5.85 -18.01 10.31
C LEU A 333 -6.62 -16.68 10.20
N ILE A 334 -7.87 -16.62 10.67
CA ILE A 334 -8.68 -15.39 10.64
C ILE A 334 -8.01 -14.27 11.45
N ARG A 335 -7.66 -14.53 12.73
CA ARG A 335 -7.12 -13.50 13.63
C ARG A 335 -5.78 -12.94 13.13
N ASN A 336 -4.92 -13.78 12.55
CA ASN A 336 -3.59 -13.38 12.10
C ASN A 336 -3.68 -12.64 10.75
N THR A 337 -4.61 -13.01 9.85
CA THR A 337 -4.91 -12.23 8.64
C THR A 337 -5.48 -10.84 8.98
N MET A 338 -6.40 -10.76 9.95
CA MET A 338 -6.93 -9.48 10.45
C MET A 338 -5.84 -8.61 11.09
N SER A 339 -4.95 -9.23 11.88
CA SER A 339 -3.82 -8.54 12.51
C SER A 339 -2.79 -8.04 11.50
N PHE A 340 -2.52 -8.79 10.43
CA PHE A 340 -1.68 -8.35 9.33
C PHE A 340 -2.29 -7.13 8.61
N ALA A 341 -3.57 -7.20 8.24
CA ALA A 341 -4.25 -6.12 7.51
C ALA A 341 -4.22 -4.78 8.27
N ILE A 342 -4.47 -4.79 9.58
CA ILE A 342 -4.45 -3.56 10.39
C ILE A 342 -3.03 -3.18 10.83
N GLY A 343 -2.15 -4.15 11.13
CA GLY A 343 -0.73 -3.90 11.42
C GLY A 343 -0.03 -3.13 10.29
N TYR A 344 -0.39 -3.43 9.05
CA TYR A 344 0.06 -2.71 7.86
C TYR A 344 -0.54 -1.30 7.75
N GLY A 345 -1.80 -1.10 8.18
CA GLY A 345 -2.48 0.21 8.12
C GLY A 345 -2.12 1.21 9.23
N ILE A 346 -1.49 0.79 10.34
CA ILE A 346 -1.16 1.68 11.47
C ILE A 346 0.11 2.52 11.21
N THR A 347 1.02 2.06 10.37
CA THR A 347 2.34 2.72 10.20
C THR A 347 2.24 3.84 9.16
N PRO A 348 2.62 5.11 9.45
CA PRO A 348 2.43 6.23 8.52
C PRO A 348 3.07 6.03 7.14
N THR A 349 4.26 5.39 7.08
CA THR A 349 4.97 5.07 5.84
C THR A 349 4.36 3.90 5.05
N ALA A 350 3.36 3.22 5.60
CA ALA A 350 2.63 2.13 4.94
C ALA A 350 1.23 2.55 4.48
N ALA A 351 0.78 3.78 4.77
CA ALA A 351 -0.41 4.35 4.13
C ALA A 351 -0.25 4.33 2.60
N THR A 352 0.91 4.75 2.10
CA THR A 352 1.30 4.66 0.67
C THR A 352 1.31 3.23 0.14
N ALA A 353 1.59 2.23 0.97
CA ALA A 353 1.78 0.84 0.54
C ALA A 353 0.51 -0.04 0.69
N ALA A 354 -0.39 0.30 1.61
CA ALA A 354 -1.77 -0.19 1.65
C ALA A 354 -2.60 0.46 0.53
N LEU A 355 -2.40 1.75 0.28
CA LEU A 355 -2.86 2.38 -0.96
C LEU A 355 -2.08 1.85 -2.20
N ALA A 356 -0.92 1.20 -2.09
CA ALA A 356 -0.31 0.53 -3.26
C ALA A 356 -0.97 -0.83 -3.61
N LEU A 357 -1.76 -1.40 -2.70
CA LEU A 357 -2.52 -2.64 -2.92
C LEU A 357 -4.03 -2.43 -3.06
N ALA A 358 -4.56 -1.31 -2.57
CA ALA A 358 -5.98 -0.94 -2.66
C ALA A 358 -6.25 0.31 -3.53
N SER A 359 -5.26 1.19 -3.73
CA SER A 359 -5.26 2.15 -4.84
C SER A 359 -4.41 1.61 -5.98
N ARG A 360 -4.68 2.12 -7.18
CA ARG A 360 -3.89 1.82 -8.36
C ARG A 360 -2.64 2.71 -8.39
N THR A 361 -1.68 2.51 -7.48
CA THR A 361 -0.33 3.06 -7.72
C THR A 361 0.30 2.23 -8.84
N SER A 362 -0.04 2.55 -10.08
CA SER A 362 0.69 2.04 -11.24
C SER A 362 2.08 2.67 -11.19
N ALA A 363 3.01 1.94 -10.58
CA ALA A 363 4.43 2.26 -10.58
C ALA A 363 4.94 2.23 -12.02
N ILE A 364 4.83 3.37 -12.70
CA ILE A 364 5.34 3.56 -14.05
C ILE A 364 6.86 3.76 -14.06
N ASN A 365 7.45 3.58 -15.23
CA ASN A 365 8.86 3.79 -15.51
C ASN A 365 9.05 5.20 -16.06
N ILE A 366 9.85 6.02 -15.38
CA ILE A 366 10.03 7.44 -15.69
C ILE A 366 11.50 7.70 -16.01
N LEU A 367 11.73 8.36 -17.16
CA LEU A 367 13.01 8.97 -17.49
C LEU A 367 12.94 10.47 -17.17
N VAL A 368 13.86 10.94 -16.32
CA VAL A 368 13.99 12.33 -15.91
C VAL A 368 15.16 13.00 -16.64
N GLY A 369 15.02 14.27 -16.99
CA GLY A 369 16.13 15.13 -17.42
C GLY A 369 15.86 16.60 -17.11
N ASN A 370 16.70 17.49 -17.63
CA ASN A 370 16.56 18.95 -17.55
C ASN A 370 17.56 19.61 -18.54
N ASP A 371 17.68 20.94 -18.46
CA ASP A 371 18.80 21.71 -19.02
C ASP A 371 19.69 22.41 -17.97
N ASP A 372 19.24 22.63 -16.73
CA ASP A 372 20.03 23.18 -15.60
C ASP A 372 21.15 22.26 -15.05
N GLY A 373 21.57 21.23 -15.79
CA GLY A 373 22.60 20.29 -15.36
C GLY A 373 22.17 19.26 -14.29
N PHE A 374 22.90 18.14 -14.24
CA PHE A 374 22.57 16.99 -13.38
C PHE A 374 22.71 17.25 -11.87
N GLY A 375 23.39 18.33 -11.48
CA GLY A 375 23.59 18.75 -10.09
C GLY A 375 22.52 19.70 -9.54
N SER A 376 21.53 20.06 -10.34
CA SER A 376 20.48 21.02 -9.99
C SER A 376 19.54 20.52 -8.88
N ALA A 377 19.25 21.37 -7.88
CA ALA A 377 18.44 20.97 -6.73
C ALA A 377 16.99 20.59 -7.10
N GLN A 378 16.34 21.33 -8.02
CA GLN A 378 14.97 21.03 -8.46
C GLN A 378 14.85 19.63 -9.10
N MET A 379 15.76 19.28 -10.01
CA MET A 379 15.73 17.95 -10.67
C MET A 379 16.00 16.83 -9.66
N ILE A 380 16.95 17.02 -8.74
CA ILE A 380 17.29 16.00 -7.72
C ILE A 380 16.14 15.79 -6.73
N GLU A 381 15.45 16.85 -6.30
CA GLU A 381 14.25 16.73 -5.48
C GLU A 381 13.11 16.04 -6.22
N MET A 382 12.92 16.31 -7.52
CA MET A 382 11.91 15.61 -8.32
C MET A 382 12.24 14.11 -8.45
N VAL A 383 13.52 13.74 -8.67
CA VAL A 383 13.97 12.35 -8.66
C VAL A 383 13.69 11.68 -7.31
N ARG A 384 13.94 12.38 -6.19
CA ARG A 384 13.65 11.88 -4.84
C ARG A 384 12.14 11.65 -4.63
N LEU A 385 11.31 12.65 -4.91
CA LEU A 385 9.86 12.63 -4.68
C LEU A 385 9.11 11.65 -5.61
N LEU A 386 9.55 11.49 -6.87
CA LEU A 386 9.00 10.45 -7.77
C LEU A 386 9.30 9.03 -7.27
N ARG A 387 10.49 8.81 -6.68
CA ARG A 387 10.86 7.52 -6.07
C ARG A 387 10.10 7.26 -4.78
N GLU A 388 9.89 8.28 -3.96
CA GLU A 388 9.03 8.20 -2.76
C GLU A 388 7.55 7.96 -3.11
N SER A 389 7.09 8.45 -4.27
CA SER A 389 5.78 8.13 -4.86
C SER A 389 5.68 6.69 -5.42
N GLY A 390 6.79 5.93 -5.42
CA GLY A 390 6.84 4.51 -5.81
C GLY A 390 7.15 4.24 -7.29
N HIS A 391 7.60 5.24 -8.06
CA HIS A 391 7.94 5.06 -9.48
C HIS A 391 9.35 4.52 -9.70
N ASN A 392 9.56 3.85 -10.85
CA ASN A 392 10.89 3.42 -11.30
C ASN A 392 11.56 4.59 -12.03
N VAL A 393 12.49 5.29 -11.37
CA VAL A 393 13.05 6.55 -11.89
C VAL A 393 14.54 6.44 -12.22
N VAL A 394 14.87 6.72 -13.48
CA VAL A 394 16.25 6.95 -13.97
C VAL A 394 16.32 8.37 -14.49
N ALA A 395 17.43 9.07 -14.23
CA ALA A 395 17.65 10.41 -14.77
C ALA A 395 18.88 10.45 -15.67
N VAL A 396 18.82 11.23 -16.75
CA VAL A 396 19.96 11.53 -17.64
C VAL A 396 19.90 13.01 -18.01
N ALA A 397 20.88 13.77 -17.55
CA ALA A 397 20.92 15.22 -17.66
C ALA A 397 22.28 15.73 -18.17
N PRO A 398 22.36 16.98 -18.68
CA PRO A 398 23.63 17.61 -19.04
C PRO A 398 24.63 17.66 -17.89
N VAL A 399 25.92 17.74 -18.22
CA VAL A 399 27.02 17.94 -17.25
C VAL A 399 26.98 19.35 -16.63
N ASP A 400 26.61 20.34 -17.44
CA ASP A 400 26.56 21.77 -17.10
C ASP A 400 25.24 22.38 -17.58
N ASN A 401 24.89 23.58 -17.12
CA ASN A 401 23.73 24.30 -17.64
C ASN A 401 23.75 24.46 -19.18
N GLN A 402 22.62 24.15 -19.82
CA GLN A 402 22.35 24.23 -21.26
C GLN A 402 21.07 25.05 -21.60
N SER A 403 20.71 26.04 -20.77
CA SER A 403 19.60 26.96 -21.07
C SER A 403 19.71 27.53 -22.50
N GLY A 404 18.57 27.67 -23.18
CA GLY A 404 18.52 28.26 -24.52
C GLY A 404 18.97 27.35 -25.67
N MET A 405 19.27 26.07 -25.42
CA MET A 405 19.68 25.14 -26.48
C MET A 405 18.52 24.61 -27.34
N GLY A 406 17.27 24.73 -26.90
CA GLY A 406 16.10 24.25 -27.63
C GLY A 406 16.25 22.79 -28.08
N GLY A 407 15.89 22.52 -29.33
CA GLY A 407 15.98 21.19 -29.95
C GLY A 407 17.36 20.83 -30.48
N ARG A 408 18.38 21.66 -30.21
CA ARG A 408 19.76 21.40 -30.63
C ARG A 408 20.21 20.07 -30.05
N SER A 409 20.65 19.15 -30.91
CA SER A 409 21.06 17.80 -30.55
C SER A 409 22.55 17.63 -30.86
N VAL A 410 23.41 17.95 -29.90
CA VAL A 410 24.88 17.80 -30.00
C VAL A 410 25.34 16.76 -29.01
N PHE A 411 25.98 15.72 -29.53
CA PHE A 411 26.64 14.67 -28.78
C PHE A 411 28.12 15.05 -28.54
N SER A 412 28.74 14.53 -27.49
CA SER A 412 30.16 14.75 -27.22
C SER A 412 31.04 14.05 -28.26
N ASP A 413 31.92 14.82 -28.90
CA ASP A 413 33.03 14.30 -29.72
C ASP A 413 34.25 13.88 -28.87
N LEU A 414 34.25 14.21 -27.56
CA LEU A 414 35.31 13.85 -26.62
C LEU A 414 34.89 12.67 -25.74
N PRO A 415 35.79 11.71 -25.43
CA PRO A 415 35.50 10.62 -24.51
C PRO A 415 35.49 11.07 -23.04
N GLU A 416 36.04 12.25 -22.74
CA GLU A 416 36.26 12.79 -21.40
C GLU A 416 35.84 14.27 -21.33
N LEU A 417 35.53 14.75 -20.13
CA LEU A 417 35.16 16.15 -19.87
C LEU A 417 36.40 17.06 -19.99
N ALA A 418 36.31 18.09 -20.83
CA ALA A 418 37.38 19.07 -21.01
C ALA A 418 37.56 20.01 -19.79
N THR A 419 36.47 20.24 -19.05
CA THR A 419 36.39 21.04 -17.81
C THR A 419 35.79 20.19 -16.70
N ALA A 420 35.87 20.66 -15.44
CA ALA A 420 35.03 20.10 -14.40
C ALA A 420 33.56 20.42 -14.70
N SER A 421 32.66 19.58 -14.21
CA SER A 421 31.22 19.84 -14.26
C SER A 421 30.83 21.01 -13.39
N GLU A 422 29.63 21.51 -13.61
CA GLU A 422 28.94 22.42 -12.72
C GLU A 422 29.00 21.97 -11.25
N TYR A 423 29.16 22.97 -10.38
CA TYR A 423 29.43 22.83 -8.93
C TYR A 423 30.66 21.96 -8.58
N ASP A 424 31.61 21.77 -9.50
CA ASP A 424 32.83 20.95 -9.36
C ASP A 424 32.57 19.48 -8.93
N ILE A 425 31.37 18.96 -9.22
CA ILE A 425 30.93 17.62 -8.78
C ILE A 425 31.76 16.51 -9.43
N VAL A 426 32.11 16.67 -10.72
CA VAL A 426 32.87 15.71 -11.52
C VAL A 426 34.07 16.45 -12.13
N PRO A 427 35.33 16.03 -11.85
CA PRO A 427 36.51 16.75 -12.33
C PRO A 427 36.77 16.56 -13.83
N ALA A 428 37.49 17.51 -14.44
CA ALA A 428 38.02 17.38 -15.79
C ALA A 428 38.82 16.08 -15.98
N GLY A 429 38.74 15.47 -17.16
CA GLY A 429 39.30 14.15 -17.46
C GLY A 429 38.43 12.97 -16.99
N SER A 430 37.28 13.21 -16.36
CA SER A 430 36.26 12.17 -16.14
C SER A 430 35.59 11.79 -17.47
N PRO A 431 35.00 10.59 -17.62
CA PRO A 431 34.30 10.20 -18.85
C PRO A 431 33.16 11.16 -19.24
N ALA A 432 32.88 11.31 -20.53
CA ALA A 432 31.80 12.18 -21.03
C ALA A 432 30.37 11.67 -20.71
N LEU A 433 30.23 10.42 -20.28
CA LEU A 433 29.01 9.81 -19.74
C LEU A 433 29.36 9.08 -18.44
N GLY A 434 28.64 9.38 -17.36
CA GLY A 434 28.87 8.73 -16.07
C GLY A 434 27.69 8.83 -15.12
N ARG A 435 27.85 8.26 -13.93
CA ARG A 435 26.85 8.30 -12.85
C ARG A 435 27.12 9.46 -11.90
N ALA A 436 26.07 10.10 -11.40
CA ALA A 436 26.18 11.08 -10.33
C ALA A 436 26.80 10.42 -9.07
N PRO A 437 27.80 11.03 -8.42
CA PRO A 437 28.48 10.41 -7.29
C PRO A 437 27.67 10.43 -5.98
N PHE A 438 26.57 11.20 -5.93
CA PHE A 438 25.78 11.47 -4.73
C PHE A 438 24.39 10.79 -4.71
N ILE A 439 23.92 10.24 -5.83
CA ILE A 439 22.59 9.62 -5.94
C ILE A 439 22.58 8.54 -7.02
N ASP A 440 22.12 7.33 -6.70
CA ASP A 440 22.08 6.23 -7.67
C ASP A 440 20.98 6.42 -8.73
N GLY A 441 21.18 5.84 -9.91
CA GLY A 441 20.27 5.93 -11.05
C GLY A 441 20.17 7.31 -11.72
N VAL A 442 20.99 8.29 -11.33
CA VAL A 442 21.16 9.56 -12.06
C VAL A 442 22.47 9.51 -12.84
N TRP A 443 22.40 9.93 -14.10
CA TRP A 443 23.52 9.99 -15.02
C TRP A 443 23.73 11.40 -15.55
N TYR A 444 24.98 11.76 -15.79
CA TYR A 444 25.36 12.97 -16.50
C TYR A 444 25.86 12.62 -17.91
N TYR A 445 25.59 13.49 -18.88
CA TYR A 445 26.15 13.39 -20.23
C TYR A 445 26.62 14.74 -20.75
N ASN A 446 27.81 14.79 -21.33
CA ASN A 446 28.39 16.00 -21.92
C ASN A 446 27.79 16.27 -23.31
N GLY A 447 26.55 16.73 -23.33
CA GLY A 447 25.81 17.08 -24.54
C GLY A 447 24.61 17.97 -24.23
N THR A 448 23.88 18.36 -25.27
CA THR A 448 22.67 19.18 -25.11
C THR A 448 21.51 18.37 -24.49
N PRO A 449 20.44 19.03 -23.99
CA PRO A 449 19.31 18.35 -23.36
C PRO A 449 18.63 17.32 -24.28
N ALA A 450 18.39 17.66 -25.55
CA ALA A 450 17.87 16.72 -26.54
C ALA A 450 18.81 15.50 -26.75
N ALA A 451 20.13 15.72 -26.76
CA ALA A 451 21.09 14.61 -26.84
C ALA A 451 21.10 13.75 -25.57
N CYS A 452 20.90 14.34 -24.38
CA CYS A 452 20.74 13.63 -23.12
C CYS A 452 19.48 12.74 -23.13
N ALA A 453 18.36 13.21 -23.70
CA ALA A 453 17.16 12.41 -23.88
C ALA A 453 17.44 11.18 -24.77
N PHE A 454 18.14 11.35 -25.90
CA PHE A 454 18.50 10.22 -26.78
C PHE A 454 19.50 9.26 -26.12
N VAL A 455 20.54 9.75 -25.44
CA VAL A 455 21.47 8.90 -24.68
C VAL A 455 20.75 8.15 -23.56
N GLY A 456 19.75 8.78 -22.91
CA GLY A 456 18.87 8.14 -21.95
C GLY A 456 18.10 6.96 -22.54
N LEU A 457 17.31 7.23 -23.58
CA LEU A 457 16.45 6.26 -24.24
C LEU A 457 17.21 5.13 -24.93
N ASP A 458 18.26 5.45 -25.69
CA ASP A 458 18.90 4.50 -26.61
C ASP A 458 20.13 3.80 -25.98
N TYR A 459 20.70 4.32 -24.88
CA TYR A 459 21.89 3.73 -24.24
C TYR A 459 21.76 3.50 -22.73
N VAL A 460 21.34 4.49 -21.93
CA VAL A 460 21.34 4.34 -20.47
C VAL A 460 20.27 3.36 -20.00
N LEU A 461 19.02 3.51 -20.48
CA LEU A 461 17.93 2.60 -20.11
C LEU A 461 18.22 1.15 -20.52
N PRO A 462 18.59 0.83 -21.79
CA PRO A 462 18.78 -0.57 -22.19
C PRO A 462 19.96 -1.29 -21.54
N ASN A 463 21.00 -0.56 -21.09
CA ASN A 463 22.22 -1.16 -20.54
C ASN A 463 22.31 -1.12 -19.01
N PHE A 464 21.60 -0.21 -18.32
CA PHE A 464 21.78 0.02 -16.89
C PHE A 464 20.51 0.19 -16.07
N ALA A 465 19.33 0.24 -16.69
CA ALA A 465 18.05 0.33 -15.98
C ALA A 465 17.31 -1.02 -15.93
N ASN A 466 16.30 -1.10 -15.07
CA ASN A 466 15.41 -2.27 -14.99
C ASN A 466 14.30 -2.26 -16.09
N PHE A 467 14.29 -1.25 -16.95
CA PHE A 467 13.32 -1.08 -18.04
C PHE A 467 14.01 -0.46 -19.26
N THR A 468 13.58 -0.83 -20.47
CA THR A 468 14.17 -0.35 -21.74
C THR A 468 13.42 0.85 -22.32
N THR A 469 12.13 0.98 -22.02
CA THR A 469 11.24 2.00 -22.56
C THR A 469 10.51 2.65 -21.38
N PRO A 470 10.60 3.98 -21.19
CA PRO A 470 9.83 4.67 -20.17
C PRO A 470 8.37 4.81 -20.60
N ASP A 471 7.46 4.78 -19.63
CA ASP A 471 6.04 5.09 -19.83
C ASP A 471 5.81 6.61 -19.92
N LEU A 472 6.70 7.39 -19.27
CA LEU A 472 6.68 8.86 -19.21
C LEU A 472 8.10 9.43 -19.21
N VAL A 473 8.32 10.54 -19.92
CA VAL A 473 9.48 11.40 -19.75
C VAL A 473 9.08 12.68 -19.01
N VAL A 474 9.90 13.14 -18.07
CA VAL A 474 9.72 14.47 -17.45
C VAL A 474 11.02 15.26 -17.50
N ALA A 475 10.93 16.55 -17.82
CA ALA A 475 12.07 17.45 -17.85
C ALA A 475 11.91 18.61 -16.85
N GLY A 476 12.98 18.99 -16.18
CA GLY A 476 13.02 20.04 -15.17
C GLY A 476 12.88 19.51 -13.73
N PRO A 477 12.22 20.23 -12.80
CA PRO A 477 11.75 21.61 -12.97
C PRO A 477 12.90 22.56 -13.30
N ASN A 478 12.71 23.39 -14.32
CA ASN A 478 13.68 24.40 -14.78
C ASN A 478 13.77 25.59 -13.81
N TYR A 479 14.96 26.19 -13.65
CA TYR A 479 15.12 27.48 -12.97
C TYR A 479 14.78 28.65 -13.90
N GLY A 480 13.65 29.31 -13.62
CA GLY A 480 13.02 30.28 -14.51
C GLY A 480 11.89 29.66 -15.34
N ASP A 481 10.92 30.49 -15.73
CA ASP A 481 9.74 30.05 -16.47
C ASP A 481 10.00 29.93 -17.99
N ASN A 482 9.31 29.00 -18.64
CA ASN A 482 9.38 28.78 -20.08
C ASN A 482 8.04 29.14 -20.75
N LEU A 483 7.59 30.37 -20.51
CA LEU A 483 6.30 30.91 -20.94
C LEU A 483 6.31 31.32 -22.43
N GLY A 484 5.42 30.72 -23.20
CA GLY A 484 5.12 31.14 -24.56
C GLY A 484 5.65 30.22 -25.65
N ALA A 485 5.05 30.33 -26.83
CA ALA A 485 5.46 29.57 -28.02
C ALA A 485 6.91 29.84 -28.46
N PHE A 486 7.51 30.98 -28.08
CA PHE A 486 8.94 31.26 -28.30
C PHE A 486 9.81 30.43 -27.35
N LEU A 487 9.59 30.52 -26.03
CA LEU A 487 10.33 29.75 -25.04
C LEU A 487 10.11 28.24 -25.19
N TYR A 488 8.94 27.78 -25.64
CA TYR A 488 8.73 26.40 -26.10
C TYR A 488 9.78 25.94 -27.14
N THR A 489 10.23 26.82 -28.05
CA THR A 489 11.25 26.46 -29.05
C THR A 489 12.70 26.67 -28.57
N LEU A 490 12.93 27.62 -27.66
CA LEU A 490 14.26 28.02 -27.17
C LEU A 490 14.72 27.23 -25.92
N SER A 491 13.79 26.83 -25.05
CA SER A 491 14.07 26.13 -23.79
C SER A 491 14.72 24.76 -24.01
N GLY A 492 15.79 24.47 -23.26
CA GLY A 492 16.41 23.14 -23.27
C GLY A 492 15.54 22.10 -22.55
N THR A 493 14.85 22.48 -21.46
CA THR A 493 13.85 21.64 -20.79
C THR A 493 12.68 21.29 -21.73
N ALA A 494 12.17 22.25 -22.51
CA ALA A 494 11.22 21.94 -23.59
C ALA A 494 11.87 21.03 -24.65
N GLY A 495 13.11 21.33 -25.06
CA GLY A 495 13.91 20.54 -26.00
C GLY A 495 14.04 19.06 -25.65
N TYR A 496 14.35 18.74 -24.39
CA TYR A 496 14.36 17.38 -23.85
C TYR A 496 12.98 16.71 -24.00
N THR A 497 11.94 17.46 -23.65
CA THR A 497 10.54 17.01 -23.66
C THR A 497 10.05 16.69 -25.07
N TYR A 498 10.09 17.65 -26.01
CA TYR A 498 9.54 17.43 -27.35
C TYR A 498 10.40 16.48 -28.21
N SER A 499 11.70 16.35 -27.92
CA SER A 499 12.53 15.28 -28.50
C SER A 499 12.03 13.88 -28.10
N SER A 500 11.49 13.74 -26.88
CA SER A 500 10.89 12.51 -26.38
C SER A 500 9.48 12.28 -26.94
N VAL A 501 8.65 13.34 -27.03
CA VAL A 501 7.34 13.26 -27.72
C VAL A 501 7.51 12.85 -29.19
N GLY A 502 8.54 13.34 -29.87
CA GLY A 502 8.90 12.95 -31.24
C GLY A 502 9.30 11.48 -31.39
N ARG A 503 9.69 10.80 -30.30
CA ARG A 503 9.92 9.34 -30.26
C ARG A 503 8.64 8.54 -29.97
N GLY A 504 7.49 9.21 -29.82
CA GLY A 504 6.19 8.61 -29.49
C GLY A 504 5.99 8.33 -28.01
N ILE A 505 6.81 8.93 -27.13
CA ILE A 505 6.77 8.73 -25.68
C ILE A 505 6.06 9.95 -25.04
N PRO A 506 5.05 9.76 -24.18
CA PRO A 506 4.44 10.85 -23.42
C PRO A 506 5.50 11.65 -22.65
N ALA A 507 5.46 12.97 -22.70
CA ALA A 507 6.43 13.81 -21.98
C ALA A 507 5.85 15.12 -21.43
N ILE A 508 6.42 15.57 -20.31
CA ILE A 508 6.04 16.81 -19.61
C ILE A 508 7.29 17.67 -19.33
N ALA A 509 7.22 18.95 -19.68
CA ALA A 509 8.19 19.97 -19.29
C ALA A 509 7.69 20.69 -18.03
N PHE A 510 8.54 20.83 -17.01
CA PHE A 510 8.27 21.58 -15.79
C PHE A 510 9.25 22.76 -15.68
N SER A 511 8.75 23.94 -15.33
CA SER A 511 9.54 25.16 -15.13
C SER A 511 9.00 25.93 -13.93
N GLY A 512 9.85 26.65 -13.20
CA GLY A 512 9.40 27.45 -12.07
C GLY A 512 10.15 28.75 -11.93
N GLY A 513 9.43 29.84 -11.64
CA GLY A 513 9.93 31.22 -11.67
C GLY A 513 11.03 31.60 -10.68
N ASN A 514 11.62 30.64 -9.96
CA ASN A 514 12.81 30.86 -9.14
C ASN A 514 14.04 31.02 -10.04
N GLY A 515 14.49 32.26 -10.26
CA GLY A 515 15.61 32.59 -11.16
C GLY A 515 17.03 32.30 -10.65
N GLU A 516 17.22 31.65 -9.50
CA GLU A 516 18.54 31.27 -8.97
C GLU A 516 18.73 29.74 -9.06
N GLN A 517 19.55 29.31 -10.01
CA GLN A 517 19.97 27.92 -10.20
C GLN A 517 20.87 27.47 -9.04
N ARG A 518 20.43 26.48 -8.27
CA ARG A 518 21.12 26.03 -7.03
C ARG A 518 21.55 24.58 -7.10
N SER A 519 22.70 24.30 -6.47
CA SER A 519 23.22 22.95 -6.29
C SER A 519 22.35 22.13 -5.34
N TYR A 520 22.19 20.83 -5.62
CA TYR A 520 21.58 19.86 -4.72
C TYR A 520 22.16 19.88 -3.29
N ALA A 521 23.41 20.31 -3.13
CA ALA A 521 24.09 20.40 -1.84
C ALA A 521 23.55 21.52 -0.92
N TRP A 522 22.71 22.43 -1.43
CA TRP A 522 22.19 23.60 -0.71
C TRP A 522 20.68 23.52 -0.42
N ILE A 523 20.06 22.36 -0.60
CA ILE A 523 18.67 22.11 -0.21
C ILE A 523 18.59 22.05 1.32
N ASN A 524 17.78 22.91 1.93
CA ASN A 524 17.47 22.84 3.35
C ASN A 524 16.11 22.16 3.58
N GLU A 525 15.97 21.38 4.65
CA GLU A 525 14.65 20.82 5.04
C GLU A 525 13.63 21.93 5.35
N THR A 526 14.09 23.05 5.92
CA THR A 526 13.28 24.25 6.17
C THR A 526 14.08 25.53 5.90
N THR A 527 13.44 26.52 5.29
CA THR A 527 13.96 27.88 5.08
C THR A 527 13.93 28.71 6.37
N GLU A 528 14.54 29.90 6.35
CA GLU A 528 14.52 30.86 7.48
C GLU A 528 13.10 31.28 7.90
N SER A 529 12.13 31.24 6.99
CA SER A 529 10.73 31.56 7.28
C SER A 529 9.91 30.36 7.81
N GLY A 530 10.51 29.16 7.86
CA GLY A 530 9.91 27.95 8.42
C GLY A 530 9.16 27.04 7.42
N TYR A 531 9.25 27.32 6.12
CA TYR A 531 8.63 26.52 5.05
C TYR A 531 9.65 25.64 4.32
N LEU A 532 9.20 24.73 3.46
CA LEU A 532 10.09 23.92 2.64
C LEU A 532 10.91 24.79 1.67
N ASP A 533 12.11 24.34 1.31
CA ASP A 533 12.93 25.00 0.29
C ASP A 533 12.17 25.10 -1.06
N PRO A 534 12.28 26.21 -1.81
CA PRO A 534 11.60 26.36 -3.10
C PRO A 534 11.86 25.19 -4.06
N ALA A 535 13.06 24.60 -4.07
CA ALA A 535 13.36 23.48 -4.95
C ALA A 535 12.53 22.23 -4.60
N THR A 536 12.33 21.96 -3.31
CA THR A 536 11.44 20.89 -2.83
C THR A 536 9.98 21.18 -3.15
N ILE A 537 9.52 22.44 -3.02
CA ILE A 537 8.15 22.83 -3.37
C ILE A 537 7.90 22.68 -4.88
N GLN A 538 8.80 23.20 -5.72
CA GLN A 538 8.68 23.10 -7.19
C GLN A 538 8.72 21.64 -7.67
N ALA A 539 9.59 20.82 -7.06
CA ALA A 539 9.60 19.38 -7.31
C ALA A 539 8.30 18.69 -6.86
N GLN A 540 7.76 19.03 -5.69
CA GLN A 540 6.49 18.47 -5.20
C GLN A 540 5.32 18.81 -6.14
N LEU A 541 5.23 20.06 -6.59
CA LEU A 541 4.21 20.51 -7.55
C LEU A 541 4.30 19.72 -8.87
N ALA A 542 5.51 19.48 -9.38
CA ALA A 542 5.72 18.65 -10.57
C ALA A 542 5.30 17.18 -10.35
N VAL A 543 5.68 16.60 -9.21
CA VAL A 543 5.30 15.23 -8.82
C VAL A 543 3.78 15.09 -8.63
N ASP A 544 3.10 16.10 -8.10
CA ASP A 544 1.65 16.10 -7.93
C ASP A 544 0.91 16.09 -9.28
N VAL A 545 1.42 16.82 -10.29
CA VAL A 545 0.90 16.76 -11.66
C VAL A 545 1.11 15.36 -12.28
N VAL A 546 2.32 14.78 -12.14
CA VAL A 546 2.63 13.42 -12.63
C VAL A 546 1.70 12.40 -11.97
N ASN A 547 1.64 12.39 -10.64
CA ASN A 547 0.79 11.49 -9.85
C ASN A 547 -0.69 11.65 -10.23
N THR A 548 -1.16 12.88 -10.45
CA THR A 548 -2.54 13.14 -10.88
C THR A 548 -2.81 12.57 -12.27
N LEU A 549 -1.92 12.78 -13.24
CA LEU A 549 -2.07 12.23 -14.60
C LEU A 549 -2.08 10.68 -14.59
N VAL A 550 -1.13 10.07 -13.86
CA VAL A 550 -1.00 8.61 -13.74
C VAL A 550 -2.23 7.99 -13.07
N ASN A 551 -2.65 8.51 -11.91
CA ASN A 551 -3.77 7.94 -11.15
C ASN A 551 -5.13 8.08 -11.87
N ASN A 552 -5.29 9.08 -12.75
CA ASN A 552 -6.49 9.29 -13.56
C ASN A 552 -6.45 8.57 -14.93
N THR A 553 -5.33 7.95 -15.30
CA THR A 553 -5.21 7.17 -16.54
C THR A 553 -5.56 5.70 -16.30
N ASN A 554 -6.31 5.06 -17.21
CA ASN A 554 -6.60 3.64 -17.08
C ASN A 554 -5.41 2.77 -17.51
N LEU A 555 -5.20 1.66 -16.80
CA LEU A 555 -4.21 0.64 -17.15
C LEU A 555 -4.31 0.24 -18.63
N GLY A 556 -3.20 0.40 -19.36
CA GLY A 556 -3.11 0.08 -20.80
C GLY A 556 -3.51 1.21 -21.75
N GLN A 557 -3.94 2.38 -21.25
CA GLN A 557 -4.06 3.59 -22.07
C GLN A 557 -2.75 4.41 -22.02
N PRO A 558 -2.31 5.04 -23.13
CA PRO A 558 -1.23 6.03 -23.10
C PRO A 558 -1.57 7.20 -22.16
N LEU A 559 -0.59 7.67 -21.39
CA LEU A 559 -0.74 8.84 -20.49
C LEU A 559 -1.07 10.13 -21.26
N LEU A 560 -0.54 10.26 -22.48
CA LEU A 560 -0.86 11.33 -23.44
C LEU A 560 -1.07 10.72 -24.83
N PRO A 561 -1.90 11.32 -25.71
CA PRO A 561 -1.98 10.90 -27.11
C PRO A 561 -0.63 11.06 -27.83
N GLN A 562 -0.39 10.22 -28.85
CA GLN A 562 0.85 10.28 -29.62
C GLN A 562 1.04 11.66 -30.27
N GLY A 563 2.23 12.24 -30.10
CA GLY A 563 2.56 13.57 -30.61
C GLY A 563 2.21 14.72 -29.66
N TYR A 564 1.61 14.45 -28.49
CA TYR A 564 1.25 15.48 -27.51
C TYR A 564 2.18 15.47 -26.28
N GLY A 565 2.41 16.66 -25.74
CA GLY A 565 3.15 16.89 -24.50
C GLY A 565 2.47 17.96 -23.64
N LEU A 566 2.93 18.11 -22.40
CA LEU A 566 2.49 19.17 -21.49
C LEU A 566 3.65 20.13 -21.18
N SER A 567 3.35 21.43 -21.16
CA SER A 567 4.21 22.48 -20.60
C SER A 567 3.57 22.95 -19.30
N VAL A 568 4.33 22.91 -18.20
CA VAL A 568 3.87 23.29 -16.87
C VAL A 568 4.81 24.36 -16.33
N ASN A 569 4.28 25.53 -15.99
CA ASN A 569 5.04 26.60 -15.36
C ASN A 569 4.44 26.91 -13.98
N THR A 570 5.28 27.19 -13.00
CA THR A 570 4.88 27.51 -11.63
C THR A 570 5.47 28.86 -11.19
N PRO A 571 4.71 29.66 -10.43
CA PRO A 571 5.13 31.02 -10.08
C PRO A 571 6.34 31.02 -9.15
N TYR A 572 6.94 32.19 -8.96
CA TYR A 572 8.01 32.38 -7.98
C TYR A 572 7.57 31.95 -6.57
N ILE A 573 8.14 30.85 -6.07
CA ILE A 573 7.85 30.34 -4.73
C ILE A 573 8.53 31.23 -3.69
N THR A 574 7.72 31.83 -2.82
CA THR A 574 8.17 32.86 -1.86
C THR A 574 8.71 32.28 -0.54
N SER A 575 8.86 30.96 -0.43
CA SER A 575 9.12 30.26 0.83
C SER A 575 10.43 30.62 1.54
N PHE A 576 11.37 31.33 0.89
CA PHE A 576 12.50 31.93 1.62
C PHE A 576 12.10 33.11 2.51
N SER A 577 11.04 33.84 2.18
CA SER A 577 10.65 35.10 2.84
C SER A 577 9.28 35.06 3.52
N ASN A 578 8.31 34.32 2.99
CA ASN A 578 6.94 34.23 3.53
C ASN A 578 6.15 33.04 2.94
N ASP A 579 4.87 32.94 3.30
CA ASP A 579 3.90 31.93 2.87
C ASP A 579 3.01 32.35 1.68
N SER A 580 3.21 33.55 1.12
CA SER A 580 2.30 34.14 0.12
C SER A 580 2.18 33.32 -1.16
N CYS A 581 3.21 32.54 -1.53
CA CYS A 581 3.13 31.55 -2.58
C CYS A 581 3.97 30.31 -2.27
N VAL A 582 3.34 29.32 -1.62
CA VAL A 582 3.95 28.01 -1.28
C VAL A 582 3.11 26.80 -1.74
N SER A 583 1.91 27.03 -2.28
CA SER A 583 0.99 25.99 -2.77
C SER A 583 0.08 26.55 -3.90
N PRO A 584 0.65 27.04 -5.02
CA PRO A 584 -0.12 27.55 -6.15
C PRO A 584 -1.04 26.47 -6.75
N PRO A 585 -2.34 26.73 -6.96
CA PRO A 585 -3.19 25.82 -7.71
C PRO A 585 -2.96 25.97 -9.22
N PHE A 586 -3.18 24.89 -9.96
CA PHE A 586 -2.98 24.84 -11.42
C PHE A 586 -4.22 25.27 -12.21
N ILE A 587 -4.00 26.01 -13.29
CA ILE A 587 -5.00 26.44 -14.27
C ILE A 587 -4.64 25.85 -15.64
N GLN A 588 -5.65 25.37 -16.38
CA GLN A 588 -5.46 24.93 -17.76
C GLN A 588 -5.34 26.13 -18.69
N THR A 589 -4.27 26.16 -19.50
CA THR A 589 -3.85 27.33 -20.27
C THR A 589 -3.55 26.97 -21.73
N ARG A 590 -3.30 28.00 -22.54
CA ARG A 590 -2.63 27.88 -23.85
C ARG A 590 -1.29 28.62 -23.82
N LEU A 591 -0.36 28.19 -24.68
CA LEU A 591 0.96 28.82 -24.84
C LEU A 591 0.91 30.29 -25.34
N THR A 592 -0.23 30.79 -25.82
CA THR A 592 -0.33 32.12 -26.47
C THR A 592 -1.12 33.11 -25.61
N GLY A 593 -0.65 34.36 -25.49
CA GLY A 593 -1.22 35.36 -24.58
C GLY A 593 -0.18 35.82 -23.56
N GLY A 594 0.12 37.12 -23.56
CA GLY A 594 1.23 37.74 -22.83
C GLY A 594 2.64 37.33 -23.25
N ALA A 595 2.82 36.30 -24.09
CA ALA A 595 4.11 35.69 -24.38
C ALA A 595 5.11 36.65 -25.02
N VAL A 596 6.36 36.59 -24.55
CA VAL A 596 7.48 37.40 -25.04
C VAL A 596 8.29 36.69 -26.13
N THR A 597 8.92 37.48 -26.99
CA THR A 597 10.02 37.07 -27.89
C THR A 597 11.15 38.09 -27.76
N ASP A 598 12.35 37.75 -28.23
CA ASP A 598 13.47 38.68 -28.18
C ASP A 598 13.43 39.73 -29.31
N ILE A 599 13.79 40.97 -28.98
CA ILE A 599 14.30 41.97 -29.92
C ILE A 599 15.83 42.08 -29.76
N ALA A 600 16.54 42.22 -30.89
CA ALA A 600 17.97 42.51 -30.89
C ALA A 600 18.21 43.99 -30.55
N ALA A 601 18.44 44.28 -29.27
CA ALA A 601 18.75 45.61 -28.79
C ALA A 601 20.24 45.92 -29.01
N TYR A 602 20.56 47.07 -29.60
CA TYR A 602 21.93 47.50 -29.86
C TYR A 602 22.42 48.46 -28.78
N ASN A 603 23.50 48.09 -28.10
CA ASN A 603 24.16 48.96 -27.13
C ASN A 603 25.24 49.81 -27.81
N GLU A 604 24.91 51.08 -28.06
CA GLU A 604 25.80 52.09 -28.66
C GLU A 604 27.14 52.26 -27.92
N THR A 605 27.20 51.97 -26.61
CA THR A 605 28.41 52.16 -25.80
C THR A 605 29.37 50.98 -25.93
N SER A 606 28.88 49.74 -25.93
CA SER A 606 29.70 48.54 -26.09
C SER A 606 29.88 48.10 -27.55
N GLN A 607 29.08 48.65 -28.48
CA GLN A 607 28.99 48.23 -29.88
C GLN A 607 28.60 46.74 -30.04
N THR A 608 27.78 46.24 -29.11
CA THR A 608 27.29 44.85 -29.09
C THR A 608 25.77 44.81 -29.08
N PHE A 609 25.21 43.70 -29.54
CA PHE A 609 23.79 43.40 -29.34
C PHE A 609 23.59 42.64 -28.03
N HIS A 610 22.48 42.91 -27.35
CA HIS A 610 21.88 42.07 -26.32
C HIS A 610 20.41 41.80 -26.70
N TYR A 611 19.75 40.89 -25.99
CA TYR A 611 18.32 40.65 -26.18
C TYR A 611 17.52 41.49 -25.19
N GLU A 612 16.35 41.96 -25.62
CA GLU A 612 15.32 42.53 -24.73
C GLU A 612 13.98 41.83 -25.03
N PRO A 613 13.11 41.61 -24.04
CA PRO A 613 11.81 41.01 -24.27
C PRO A 613 10.84 42.00 -24.92
N ILE A 614 10.10 41.54 -25.92
CA ILE A 614 8.97 42.25 -26.53
C ILE A 614 7.74 41.32 -26.59
N VAL A 615 6.55 41.86 -26.29
CA VAL A 615 5.27 41.19 -26.53
C VAL A 615 4.75 41.63 -27.90
N PRO A 616 4.82 40.81 -28.96
CA PRO A 616 4.42 41.21 -30.30
C PRO A 616 2.90 41.20 -30.46
N GLU A 617 2.38 42.18 -31.22
CA GLU A 617 0.99 42.16 -31.71
C GLU A 617 0.86 41.10 -32.80
N GLY A 618 0.17 40.00 -32.50
CA GLY A 618 0.11 38.81 -33.35
C GLY A 618 1.36 37.92 -33.20
N GLY A 619 1.78 37.25 -34.27
CA GLY A 619 2.93 36.33 -34.24
C GLY A 619 2.73 35.20 -33.21
N ILE A 620 3.65 35.07 -32.25
CA ILE A 620 3.59 34.06 -31.18
C ILE A 620 2.38 34.22 -30.24
N ASN A 621 1.72 35.39 -30.22
CA ASN A 621 0.49 35.63 -29.45
C ASN A 621 -0.79 35.43 -30.26
N ALA A 622 -0.70 35.12 -31.56
CA ALA A 622 -1.88 34.81 -32.35
C ALA A 622 -2.43 33.42 -32.00
N CYS A 623 -3.70 33.34 -31.59
CA CYS A 623 -4.39 32.06 -31.45
C CYS A 623 -4.75 31.52 -32.85
N ILE A 624 -3.80 30.85 -33.50
CA ILE A 624 -3.96 30.27 -34.85
C ILE A 624 -4.64 28.90 -34.77
N ASN A 625 -4.26 28.09 -33.77
CA ASN A 625 -4.82 26.76 -33.49
C ASN A 625 -4.92 26.55 -31.98
N GLY A 626 -5.89 25.74 -31.55
CA GLY A 626 -6.16 25.46 -30.14
C GLY A 626 -7.44 26.15 -29.64
N ASP A 627 -7.71 26.01 -28.34
CA ASP A 627 -8.88 26.62 -27.72
C ASP A 627 -8.58 28.08 -27.32
N CYS A 628 -9.13 29.01 -28.09
CA CYS A 628 -8.94 30.44 -27.84
C CYS A 628 -9.73 30.98 -26.63
N SER A 629 -10.56 30.16 -25.96
CA SER A 629 -11.23 30.52 -24.70
C SER A 629 -10.37 30.31 -23.46
N LEU A 630 -9.26 29.54 -23.57
CA LEU A 630 -8.28 29.39 -22.49
C LEU A 630 -7.43 30.66 -22.32
N PRO A 631 -7.06 31.03 -21.09
CA PRO A 631 -6.14 32.14 -20.82
C PRO A 631 -4.70 31.82 -21.26
N GLY A 632 -3.90 32.86 -21.52
CA GLY A 632 -2.48 32.70 -21.82
C GLY A 632 -1.70 32.29 -20.59
N GLU A 633 -0.70 31.42 -20.74
CA GLU A 633 0.09 30.95 -19.60
C GLU A 633 0.93 32.04 -18.94
N THR A 634 1.41 33.04 -19.70
CA THR A 634 2.14 34.20 -19.16
C THR A 634 1.26 34.99 -18.20
N GLU A 635 0.06 35.36 -18.65
CA GLU A 635 -0.93 36.11 -17.85
C GLU A 635 -1.26 35.37 -16.55
N VAL A 636 -1.43 34.04 -16.60
CA VAL A 636 -1.76 33.22 -15.42
C VAL A 636 -0.62 33.16 -14.38
N VAL A 637 0.63 33.06 -14.82
CA VAL A 637 1.79 32.89 -13.92
C VAL A 637 2.30 34.23 -13.39
N GLU A 638 2.16 35.32 -14.16
CA GLU A 638 2.58 36.67 -13.74
C GLU A 638 1.58 37.37 -12.82
N ASP A 639 0.26 37.23 -13.04
CA ASP A 639 -0.75 38.01 -12.30
C ASP A 639 -0.98 37.52 -10.85
N SER A 640 -0.56 36.30 -10.47
CA SER A 640 -0.89 35.70 -9.16
C SER A 640 -0.12 34.40 -8.85
N CYS A 641 -0.32 33.87 -7.64
CA CYS A 641 0.20 32.55 -7.23
C CYS A 641 -0.60 31.39 -7.88
N PHE A 642 -0.54 31.26 -9.22
CA PHE A 642 -1.14 30.15 -9.98
C PHE A 642 -0.09 29.49 -10.87
N GLY A 643 -0.15 28.16 -10.96
CA GLY A 643 0.60 27.41 -11.98
C GLY A 643 -0.21 27.29 -13.27
N SER A 644 0.47 27.23 -14.41
CA SER A 644 -0.14 26.99 -15.72
C SER A 644 0.11 25.56 -16.20
N VAL A 645 -0.85 25.00 -16.95
CA VAL A 645 -0.74 23.68 -17.60
C VAL A 645 -1.24 23.80 -19.03
N SER A 646 -0.30 23.94 -19.97
CA SER A 646 -0.53 24.09 -21.40
C SER A 646 -0.29 22.78 -22.14
N VAL A 647 -1.26 22.35 -22.96
CA VAL A 647 -1.09 21.20 -23.85
C VAL A 647 -0.43 21.65 -25.15
N PHE A 648 0.61 20.95 -25.61
CA PHE A 648 1.26 21.19 -26.90
C PHE A 648 1.28 19.94 -27.78
N THR A 649 1.57 20.13 -29.07
CA THR A 649 1.78 19.05 -30.05
C THR A 649 3.05 19.28 -30.86
N VAL A 650 3.71 18.19 -31.27
CA VAL A 650 4.82 18.17 -32.23
C VAL A 650 4.38 17.77 -33.65
N ASP A 651 3.06 17.72 -33.91
CA ASP A 651 2.54 17.55 -35.27
C ASP A 651 2.73 18.84 -36.07
N TYR A 652 3.74 18.82 -36.96
CA TYR A 652 4.08 19.93 -37.86
C TYR A 652 3.22 19.98 -39.13
N SER A 653 2.10 19.23 -39.20
CA SER A 653 1.19 19.31 -40.35
C SER A 653 0.56 20.70 -40.50
N ALA A 654 0.24 21.07 -41.74
CA ALA A 654 -0.36 22.37 -42.02
C ALA A 654 -1.78 22.42 -41.41
N PRO A 655 -2.09 23.43 -40.56
CA PRO A 655 -3.34 23.43 -39.81
C PRO A 655 -4.58 23.47 -40.69
N LEU A 656 -5.72 23.10 -40.10
CA LEU A 656 -7.03 23.13 -40.74
C LEU A 656 -7.76 24.42 -40.36
N GLY A 657 -7.78 25.40 -41.27
CA GLY A 657 -8.46 26.68 -41.04
C GLY A 657 -8.46 27.60 -42.25
N GLU A 658 -9.35 28.60 -42.25
CA GLU A 658 -9.60 29.52 -43.37
C GLU A 658 -8.33 30.21 -43.89
N ALA A 659 -7.45 30.63 -42.98
CA ALA A 659 -6.15 31.22 -43.31
C ALA A 659 -5.29 30.27 -44.18
N THR A 660 -5.31 28.96 -43.89
CA THR A 660 -4.60 27.97 -44.69
C THR A 660 -5.28 27.70 -46.02
N THR A 661 -6.63 27.66 -46.08
CA THR A 661 -7.37 27.48 -47.33
C THR A 661 -7.03 28.56 -48.36
N ASN A 662 -6.94 29.82 -47.91
CA ASN A 662 -6.55 30.94 -48.75
C ASN A 662 -5.11 30.79 -49.28
N ILE A 663 -4.17 30.33 -48.45
CA ILE A 663 -2.78 30.04 -48.87
C ILE A 663 -2.73 28.85 -49.85
N ARG A 664 -3.42 27.75 -49.56
CA ARG A 664 -3.50 26.55 -50.44
C ARG A 664 -4.06 26.91 -51.82
N GLN A 665 -5.09 27.77 -51.88
CA GLN A 665 -5.66 28.27 -53.13
C GLN A 665 -4.65 29.11 -53.93
N ARG A 666 -3.87 29.99 -53.27
CA ARG A 666 -2.80 30.76 -53.94
C ARG A 666 -1.66 29.87 -54.47
N LEU A 667 -1.42 28.72 -53.84
CA LEU A 667 -0.40 27.75 -54.25
C LEU A 667 -0.88 26.81 -55.37
N THR A 668 -2.20 26.67 -55.58
CA THR A 668 -2.80 25.73 -56.56
C THR A 668 -2.23 25.79 -57.99
N PRO A 669 -1.79 26.96 -58.55
CA PRO A 669 -1.16 26.99 -59.89
C PRO A 669 0.17 26.22 -60.00
N LEU A 670 0.80 25.86 -58.87
CA LEU A 670 2.08 25.14 -58.82
C LEU A 670 2.01 23.87 -57.95
N VAL A 671 1.15 23.84 -56.93
CA VAL A 671 1.03 22.76 -55.95
C VAL A 671 -0.40 22.21 -55.96
N SER A 672 -0.58 21.03 -56.55
CA SER A 672 -1.83 20.29 -56.49
C SER A 672 -2.00 19.61 -55.14
N PHE A 673 -3.17 19.73 -54.52
CA PHE A 673 -3.56 18.95 -53.33
C PHE A 673 -4.26 17.67 -53.77
N GLN A 674 -3.90 16.55 -53.13
CA GLN A 674 -4.57 15.27 -53.34
C GLN A 674 -5.60 15.09 -52.22
N ASP A 675 -6.89 15.20 -52.56
CA ASP A 675 -7.97 14.97 -51.60
C ASP A 675 -8.01 13.49 -51.20
N GLY A 676 -7.57 13.21 -49.97
CA GLY A 676 -7.54 11.87 -49.40
C GLY A 676 -8.91 11.44 -48.90
N GLY A 677 -9.77 10.94 -49.78
CA GLY A 677 -11.04 10.32 -49.42
C GLY A 677 -11.12 8.87 -49.89
N ASN A 678 -11.35 7.92 -48.97
CA ASN A 678 -12.28 6.80 -49.17
C ASN A 678 -12.55 5.95 -47.91
N ASP A 679 -13.76 5.35 -47.91
CA ASP A 679 -14.24 4.18 -47.16
C ASP A 679 -14.27 4.28 -45.61
N THR A 680 -15.43 4.26 -44.92
CA THR A 680 -16.63 3.44 -45.19
C THR A 680 -17.95 4.09 -44.72
N ASP A 681 -18.96 4.14 -45.59
CA ASP A 681 -20.32 3.67 -45.24
C ASP A 681 -21.13 3.30 -46.50
N THR A 682 -21.94 2.25 -46.44
CA THR A 682 -22.70 1.70 -47.57
C THR A 682 -24.15 2.16 -47.53
N GLY A 683 -24.57 3.05 -48.44
CA GLY A 683 -25.87 3.73 -48.31
C GLY A 683 -26.56 4.28 -49.57
N ALA A 684 -26.69 3.46 -50.61
CA ALA A 684 -27.71 3.58 -51.69
C ALA A 684 -27.65 4.72 -52.74
N SER A 685 -27.93 4.29 -53.97
CA SER A 685 -28.56 5.03 -55.08
C SER A 685 -27.69 5.92 -55.98
N ALA A 686 -27.02 5.29 -56.94
CA ALA A 686 -26.66 5.95 -58.19
C ALA A 686 -27.92 6.21 -59.05
N THR A 687 -28.14 7.48 -59.42
CA THR A 687 -28.88 7.84 -60.64
C THR A 687 -28.22 9.02 -61.32
N SER A 688 -27.96 8.85 -62.61
CA SER A 688 -27.66 9.89 -63.60
C SER A 688 -28.70 11.03 -63.56
N SER A 689 -28.48 12.24 -64.08
CA SER A 689 -27.69 12.63 -65.26
C SER A 689 -27.49 14.15 -65.38
N SER A 690 -26.41 14.55 -66.06
CA SER A 690 -26.34 15.69 -67.01
C SER A 690 -26.85 17.11 -66.64
N SER A 691 -25.94 18.07 -66.90
CA SER A 691 -26.16 19.34 -67.62
C SER A 691 -26.35 20.66 -66.86
N ALA A 692 -25.67 21.68 -67.44
CA ALA A 692 -26.04 23.10 -67.54
C ALA A 692 -26.04 24.03 -66.30
N ALA A 693 -24.95 24.80 -66.20
CA ALA A 693 -24.93 26.27 -66.37
C ALA A 693 -25.82 27.23 -65.53
N ALA A 694 -25.11 28.16 -64.88
CA ALA A 694 -25.39 29.62 -64.81
C ALA A 694 -26.57 30.19 -63.98
N GLY A 695 -26.34 31.41 -63.47
CA GLY A 695 -27.34 32.31 -62.88
C GLY A 695 -27.55 32.12 -61.36
N SER A 696 -27.08 33.00 -60.47
CA SER A 696 -27.42 34.41 -60.22
C SER A 696 -28.74 34.64 -59.45
N THR A 697 -28.61 35.34 -58.31
CA THR A 697 -29.62 36.20 -57.64
C THR A 697 -30.94 35.61 -57.12
N GLY A 698 -31.28 35.92 -55.86
CA GLY A 698 -32.70 36.04 -55.45
C GLY A 698 -33.11 35.47 -54.08
N THR A 699 -32.88 36.22 -53.00
CA THR A 699 -33.92 36.40 -51.95
C THR A 699 -34.93 37.46 -52.46
N PRO A 700 -36.18 37.59 -51.95
CA PRO A 700 -36.65 37.19 -50.61
C PRO A 700 -38.10 36.61 -50.52
N ALA A 701 -38.60 36.52 -49.28
CA ALA A 701 -40.00 36.67 -48.83
C ALA A 701 -41.01 35.49 -48.91
N GLY A 702 -41.29 34.91 -47.72
CA GLY A 702 -42.60 35.05 -47.05
C GLY A 702 -43.69 33.99 -47.29
N GLY A 703 -44.22 33.38 -46.21
CA GLY A 703 -45.40 32.49 -46.30
C GLY A 703 -45.80 31.78 -45.00
N TYR A 704 -46.61 32.45 -44.19
CA TYR A 704 -47.37 31.98 -43.01
C TYR A 704 -47.76 30.48 -42.90
N GLY A 705 -47.78 29.95 -41.67
CA GLY A 705 -48.54 28.74 -41.32
C GLY A 705 -48.36 28.25 -39.88
N TRP A 706 -49.29 28.61 -38.97
CA TRP A 706 -49.29 28.15 -37.57
C TRP A 706 -49.73 26.68 -37.43
N GLY A 707 -49.18 25.97 -36.44
CA GLY A 707 -49.60 24.62 -36.07
C GLY A 707 -48.91 24.09 -34.82
N GLU A 708 -49.45 24.40 -33.64
CA GLU A 708 -48.94 23.89 -32.36
C GLU A 708 -48.99 22.36 -32.28
N LYS A 709 -47.95 21.73 -31.71
CA LYS A 709 -48.13 20.64 -30.72
C LYS A 709 -46.87 20.25 -29.96
N GLY A 710 -46.97 20.38 -28.63
CA GLY A 710 -46.64 19.25 -27.75
C GLY A 710 -45.19 19.11 -27.30
N SER A 711 -44.77 20.00 -26.40
CA SER A 711 -43.78 19.63 -25.38
C SER A 711 -44.30 18.42 -24.57
N LYS A 712 -43.41 17.50 -24.18
CA LYS A 712 -43.73 16.45 -23.20
C LYS A 712 -43.18 16.84 -21.83
N HIS A 713 -44.10 17.05 -20.89
CA HIS A 713 -43.82 17.28 -19.48
C HIS A 713 -43.54 15.99 -18.71
N PHE A 714 -42.91 16.19 -17.55
CA PHE A 714 -43.04 15.36 -16.35
C PHE A 714 -44.51 14.97 -16.05
N GLY A 715 -44.72 13.81 -15.41
CA GLY A 715 -46.03 13.46 -14.86
C GLY A 715 -45.99 12.20 -14.00
N ASN A 716 -46.22 12.34 -12.69
CA ASN A 716 -46.26 11.23 -11.74
C ASN A 716 -47.44 10.29 -11.99
N GLY A 717 -47.27 8.99 -11.69
CA GLY A 717 -48.35 8.00 -11.70
C GLY A 717 -48.08 6.85 -10.73
N TRP A 718 -48.77 6.84 -9.59
CA TRP A 718 -48.74 5.72 -8.64
C TRP A 718 -49.40 4.47 -9.24
N GLY A 719 -48.75 3.30 -9.11
CA GLY A 719 -49.31 2.00 -9.49
C GLY A 719 -48.83 0.90 -8.56
N LYS A 720 -49.76 0.16 -7.92
CA LYS A 720 -49.45 -0.88 -6.92
C LYS A 720 -48.98 -2.18 -7.60
N GLY A 721 -47.89 -2.76 -7.09
CA GLY A 721 -47.41 -4.13 -7.35
C GLY A 721 -47.22 -4.91 -6.04
N PRO A 722 -47.20 -6.26 -6.06
CA PRO A 722 -47.66 -7.05 -4.92
C PRO A 722 -46.66 -7.21 -3.76
N GLN A 723 -47.25 -7.44 -2.58
CA GLN A 723 -46.55 -7.75 -1.34
C GLN A 723 -45.83 -9.11 -1.43
N HIS A 724 -44.52 -9.13 -1.22
CA HIS A 724 -43.81 -10.35 -0.82
C HIS A 724 -43.77 -10.43 0.71
N GLY A 725 -44.30 -11.52 1.26
CA GLY A 725 -44.29 -11.80 2.70
C GLY A 725 -42.90 -12.19 3.25
N PRO A 726 -42.75 -12.24 4.58
CA PRO A 726 -41.47 -12.54 5.23
C PRO A 726 -41.02 -13.99 4.98
N PRO A 727 -39.71 -14.26 4.96
CA PRO A 727 -39.16 -15.58 4.64
C PRO A 727 -39.54 -16.64 5.68
N SER A 728 -39.86 -17.83 5.19
CA SER A 728 -40.25 -18.98 6.01
C SER A 728 -39.05 -19.60 6.74
N LYS A 729 -39.30 -20.12 7.94
CA LYS A 729 -38.31 -20.91 8.69
C LYS A 729 -38.04 -22.23 7.98
N HIS A 730 -36.82 -22.46 7.53
CA HIS A 730 -36.41 -23.78 7.07
C HIS A 730 -36.19 -24.72 8.27
N HIS A 731 -37.07 -25.70 8.44
CA HIS A 731 -36.79 -26.86 9.27
C HIS A 731 -35.70 -27.71 8.59
N TRP A 732 -34.54 -27.85 9.24
CA TRP A 732 -33.60 -28.92 8.94
C TRP A 732 -33.97 -30.17 9.74
N ASN A 733 -33.99 -31.31 9.06
CA ASN A 733 -34.43 -32.59 9.59
C ASN A 733 -33.20 -33.50 9.82
N PRO A 734 -32.82 -33.82 11.07
CA PRO A 734 -31.66 -34.66 11.34
C PRO A 734 -32.01 -36.15 11.16
N ARG A 735 -31.60 -36.72 10.03
CA ARG A 735 -31.42 -38.16 9.88
C ARG A 735 -30.05 -38.44 9.30
N TYR A 736 -29.10 -38.73 10.17
CA TYR A 736 -28.02 -39.73 9.99
C TYR A 736 -27.22 -39.79 11.30
N VAL A 737 -27.69 -40.62 12.22
CA VAL A 737 -26.90 -41.14 13.35
C VAL A 737 -27.20 -42.63 13.44
N ASN A 738 -26.17 -43.43 13.20
CA ASN A 738 -25.94 -44.81 13.63
C ASN A 738 -24.49 -45.14 13.28
#